data_AF-A0A1S4A4M5-F1
#
_entry.id   AF-A0A1S4A4M5-F1
#
_cell.length_a   1.000
_cell.length_b   1.000
_cell.length_c   1.000
_cell.angle_alpha   90.00
_cell.angle_beta   90.00
_cell.angle_gamma   90.00
#
_symmetry.space_group_name_H-M   'P 1'
#
loop_
_entity.id
_entity.type
_entity.pdbx_description
1 polymer ?
#
loop_
_entity_poly.entity_id
_entity_poly.type
_entity_poly.pdbx_seq_one_letter_code
_entity_poly.pdbx_strand_id
1 'polypeptide(L)'
;MLDFLLNPRKREVVSPGKPLKCSESTFAASSTPLDEICQFIISDPSGTPSFIVNNWDGTSRKEAIEGLLLTEPEQFEEGELEYMYSAEALKKTRRLRILVKEYYNRGFDEPVAYLPNSLLWLEWRNYSSNSLPSNFEPAKLVYLTMKGSSIIKLWNGAKRLAFLTTLDLSYCDKLIQTPDFRMITNLERLILSSCDALVEVHPSVGFLKKLILLTMDYCRSLERLPAIIQSECLEVLDLNYCFNLKMFPEVERNMNHLKKLDLTSTGIRELPASIEHLSSVENLQLHSCNQLVSLPSSIWRFRNLKISECEKLGSLPEIHWNSNCTRELIIKLVSIKELPTSIGNLTSLNFLEICNCKTISSLSSSIWRLKSLTSLKLLDCRKLKNLPGIPNAINHLSGHGLQLLLTLEQPTIYEHLDLLRIIDMNWCSCISSLPHNIWMLKSLRILRISYCSGLEYLPENLGHLEHLEELLADGTDILRLPSSVARLNKLEVLSFRKKFVIGPKVQYSLSMLNLPDDVFGSLGSLGSVVKLNLSGNGFCKLPETMNQLFCLEYLDITFCQRLEALPELPPSIKELYVDEHLALRSMEDLVIKCKELNLIAVTNIEYQNFYRWLDSIWSDVSELLENSQKQQMDDMLQLIPFSYLSTAKREEVLKIVIHGTRIPEWFRWQDRSATTMSVNLPEHWYTQNFLGFAICCGCCFYHSARSYDVEFEGSMHHYNYDSSYWKEYEEPSYDFYERDTIEITAKLTPRHKGMRTEELKKVCSFSMNVVRRATAVPNMCFAFLPLNSLCHTSNIQAKNPNDYGIFEASLGPGDILHRGKQWGFNLVYKDEAGGSITYEMLTNR
;
A
#
# COMPACT_ATOMS: atom_id res chain seq x y z
N MET A 1 -4.24 -32.48 6.52
CA MET A 1 -4.13 -33.90 6.08
C MET A 1 -3.08 -34.05 4.98
N LEU A 2 -3.16 -33.33 3.86
CA LEU A 2 -2.07 -33.22 2.85
C LEU A 2 -0.72 -32.74 3.44
N ASP A 3 -0.72 -31.71 4.29
CA ASP A 3 0.50 -31.26 5.00
C ASP A 3 1.07 -32.28 6.00
N PHE A 4 0.26 -33.27 6.41
CA PHE A 4 0.60 -34.23 7.46
C PHE A 4 1.37 -35.45 6.92
N LEU A 5 1.19 -35.78 5.64
CA LEU A 5 1.89 -36.88 4.95
C LEU A 5 3.23 -36.44 4.32
N LEU A 6 3.38 -35.15 4.00
CA LEU A 6 4.42 -34.66 3.08
C LEU A 6 5.60 -33.93 3.76
N ASN A 7 5.61 -33.76 5.08
CA ASN A 7 6.59 -32.87 5.72
C ASN A 7 7.20 -33.44 7.03
N PRO A 8 8.30 -34.21 6.96
CA PRO A 8 8.92 -34.82 8.14
C PRO A 8 9.57 -33.80 9.10
N ARG A 9 9.78 -32.54 8.69
CA ARG A 9 10.41 -31.48 9.51
C ARG A 9 9.44 -30.69 10.43
N LYS A 10 8.13 -30.99 10.40
CA LYS A 10 7.13 -30.42 11.35
C LYS A 10 6.71 -31.43 12.43
N ARG A 11 7.59 -32.35 12.82
CA ARG A 11 7.31 -33.35 13.89
C ARG A 11 7.33 -32.79 15.31
N GLU A 12 7.70 -31.53 15.51
CA GLU A 12 7.62 -30.90 16.83
C GLU A 12 6.60 -29.75 16.82
N VAL A 13 5.74 -29.77 17.85
CA VAL A 13 4.70 -28.78 18.19
C VAL A 13 3.33 -28.97 17.52
N VAL A 14 2.59 -30.01 17.91
CA VAL A 14 1.14 -29.88 18.22
C VAL A 14 0.78 -30.83 19.37
N SER A 15 0.40 -30.27 20.52
CA SER A 15 -0.15 -30.96 21.69
C SER A 15 -1.57 -31.53 21.42
N PRO A 16 -1.97 -32.64 22.07
CA PRO A 16 -3.20 -33.37 21.73
C PRO A 16 -4.45 -32.64 22.28
N GLY A 17 -5.36 -32.22 21.39
CA GLY A 17 -6.56 -31.50 21.80
C GLY A 17 -7.71 -31.56 20.79
N LYS A 18 -8.64 -32.49 21.05
CA LYS A 18 -9.98 -32.72 20.45
C LYS A 18 -10.06 -33.47 19.11
N PRO A 19 -10.73 -34.65 19.07
CA PRO A 19 -11.02 -35.34 17.82
C PRO A 19 -12.17 -34.61 17.09
N LEU A 20 -11.98 -34.38 15.79
CA LEU A 20 -13.08 -34.05 14.88
C LEU A 20 -14.02 -35.26 14.83
N LYS A 21 -15.21 -35.11 15.43
CA LYS A 21 -16.30 -36.07 15.31
C LYS A 21 -16.80 -36.09 13.87
N CYS A 22 -16.42 -37.10 13.09
CA CYS A 22 -17.25 -37.56 11.99
C CYS A 22 -18.53 -38.15 12.59
N SER A 23 -19.68 -37.64 12.19
CA SER A 23 -20.98 -38.15 12.60
C SER A 23 -21.12 -39.61 12.18
N GLU A 24 -21.25 -40.50 13.17
CA GLU A 24 -21.69 -41.87 12.96
C GLU A 24 -23.15 -41.85 12.46
N SER A 25 -23.34 -42.13 11.18
CA SER A 25 -24.61 -42.62 10.67
C SER A 25 -24.36 -43.95 9.98
N THR A 26 -24.92 -44.99 10.58
CA THR A 26 -24.97 -46.38 10.10
C THR A 26 -25.29 -46.48 8.61
N PHE A 27 -24.30 -46.83 7.80
CA PHE A 27 -24.50 -47.37 6.45
C PHE A 27 -23.79 -48.72 6.35
N ALA A 28 -24.57 -49.73 5.99
CA ALA A 28 -24.12 -51.08 5.74
C ALA A 28 -23.18 -51.13 4.52
N ALA A 29 -22.04 -51.81 4.71
CA ALA A 29 -21.19 -52.48 3.71
C ALA A 29 -21.35 -52.06 2.22
N SER A 30 -20.83 -50.88 1.87
CA SER A 30 -20.21 -50.63 0.56
C SER A 30 -19.18 -49.51 0.71
N SER A 31 -17.89 -49.84 0.87
CA SER A 31 -16.82 -48.84 0.98
C SER A 31 -16.65 -48.10 -0.35
N THR A 32 -16.75 -46.77 -0.36
CA THR A 32 -16.39 -45.99 -1.55
C THR A 32 -14.86 -45.99 -1.72
N PRO A 33 -14.30 -45.81 -2.95
CA PRO A 33 -12.85 -45.67 -3.12
C PRO A 33 -12.22 -44.53 -2.31
N LEU A 34 -13.01 -43.52 -1.96
CA LEU A 34 -12.60 -42.41 -1.09
C LEU A 34 -12.51 -42.87 0.37
N ASP A 35 -13.46 -43.67 0.85
CA ASP A 35 -13.38 -44.35 2.16
C ASP A 35 -12.19 -45.31 2.21
N GLU A 36 -11.88 -46.01 1.10
CA GLU A 36 -10.69 -46.86 0.98
C GLU A 36 -9.41 -46.02 1.16
N ILE A 37 -9.30 -44.84 0.54
CA ILE A 37 -8.16 -43.91 0.73
C ILE A 37 -8.10 -43.38 2.17
N CYS A 38 -9.22 -42.94 2.74
CA CYS A 38 -9.26 -42.40 4.11
C CYS A 38 -8.90 -43.47 5.14
N GLN A 39 -9.42 -44.69 5.00
CA GLN A 39 -9.03 -45.84 5.84
C GLN A 39 -7.54 -46.19 5.68
N PHE A 40 -7.01 -46.07 4.46
CA PHE A 40 -5.60 -46.32 4.13
C PHE A 40 -4.63 -45.27 4.73
N ILE A 41 -5.07 -44.02 4.87
CA ILE A 41 -4.28 -42.91 5.47
C ILE A 41 -4.37 -42.89 7.01
N ILE A 42 -5.52 -43.26 7.59
CA ILE A 42 -5.78 -43.16 9.04
C ILE A 42 -5.15 -44.31 9.86
N SER A 43 -4.73 -45.39 9.21
CA SER A 43 -4.35 -46.65 9.88
C SER A 43 -3.05 -46.69 10.70
N ASP A 44 -2.23 -45.63 10.80
CA ASP A 44 -1.14 -45.60 11.79
C ASP A 44 -0.66 -44.16 12.12
N PRO A 45 -0.94 -43.61 13.33
CA PRO A 45 -0.46 -42.28 13.73
C PRO A 45 1.03 -42.24 14.13
N SER A 46 1.75 -43.37 14.12
CA SER A 46 3.10 -43.49 14.71
C SER A 46 4.23 -43.85 13.73
N GLY A 47 3.93 -44.06 12.45
CA GLY A 47 4.91 -44.34 11.40
C GLY A 47 4.25 -44.54 10.03
N THR A 48 5.03 -44.58 8.94
CA THR A 48 4.53 -45.00 7.61
C THR A 48 3.96 -46.42 7.72
N PRO A 49 2.70 -46.67 7.34
CA PRO A 49 2.09 -47.99 7.45
C PRO A 49 2.92 -49.05 6.70
N SER A 50 3.01 -50.28 7.24
CA SER A 50 3.85 -51.38 6.70
C SER A 50 3.65 -51.76 5.22
N PHE A 51 2.62 -51.23 4.57
CA PHE A 51 2.21 -51.46 3.17
C PHE A 51 2.41 -50.23 2.25
N ILE A 52 2.85 -49.10 2.82
CA ILE A 52 3.35 -47.92 2.10
C ILE A 52 4.86 -47.94 2.16
N VAL A 53 5.52 -47.95 1.00
CA VAL A 53 6.98 -48.03 0.90
C VAL A 53 7.53 -46.75 0.30
N ASN A 54 8.56 -46.20 0.94
CA ASN A 54 9.39 -45.15 0.36
C ASN A 54 10.53 -45.81 -0.43
N ASN A 55 10.72 -45.42 -1.69
CA ASN A 55 11.83 -45.85 -2.56
C ASN A 55 12.05 -47.39 -2.54
N TRP A 56 11.11 -48.13 -3.12
CA TRP A 56 11.10 -49.60 -3.10
C TRP A 56 12.22 -50.25 -3.96
N ASP A 57 13.14 -50.94 -3.29
CA ASP A 57 14.31 -51.63 -3.86
C ASP A 57 14.04 -52.98 -4.56
N GLY A 58 12.77 -53.44 -4.60
CA GLY A 58 12.39 -54.69 -5.24
C GLY A 58 12.59 -55.98 -4.43
N THR A 59 13.07 -55.92 -3.17
CA THR A 59 13.45 -57.13 -2.39
C THR A 59 12.38 -57.65 -1.42
N SER A 60 11.39 -56.84 -1.06
CA SER A 60 10.35 -57.14 -0.05
C SER A 60 9.15 -57.96 -0.58
N ARG A 61 8.37 -58.61 0.32
CA ARG A 61 7.29 -59.57 -0.05
C ARG A 61 6.27 -58.97 -1.04
N LYS A 62 6.27 -59.57 -2.24
CA LYS A 62 5.68 -59.13 -3.52
C LYS A 62 4.15 -58.89 -3.56
N GLU A 63 3.41 -59.18 -2.49
CA GLU A 63 1.93 -59.18 -2.48
C GLU A 63 1.30 -58.09 -1.59
N ALA A 64 2.10 -57.29 -0.86
CA ALA A 64 1.62 -56.38 0.19
C ALA A 64 1.78 -54.88 -0.11
N ILE A 65 2.42 -54.49 -1.23
CA ILE A 65 2.66 -53.06 -1.53
C ILE A 65 1.39 -52.44 -2.10
N GLU A 66 0.79 -51.54 -1.32
CA GLU A 66 -0.42 -50.82 -1.69
C GLU A 66 -0.16 -49.32 -1.92
N GLY A 67 0.98 -48.77 -1.46
CA GLY A 67 1.41 -47.40 -1.76
C GLY A 67 2.92 -47.29 -2.01
N LEU A 68 3.30 -46.47 -2.99
CA LEU A 68 4.71 -46.20 -3.33
C LEU A 68 4.94 -44.68 -3.40
N LEU A 69 5.86 -44.18 -2.57
CA LEU A 69 6.31 -42.79 -2.59
C LEU A 69 7.77 -42.74 -3.03
N LEU A 70 8.03 -41.94 -4.06
CA LEU A 70 9.36 -41.70 -4.61
C LEU A 70 9.83 -40.32 -4.14
N THR A 71 10.82 -40.30 -3.23
CA THR A 71 11.36 -39.07 -2.61
C THR A 71 12.72 -38.70 -3.19
N GLU A 72 13.16 -37.45 -3.00
CA GLU A 72 14.49 -37.00 -3.46
C GLU A 72 15.64 -37.87 -2.94
N PRO A 73 16.66 -38.17 -3.79
CA PRO A 73 17.76 -39.03 -3.41
C PRO A 73 18.85 -38.25 -2.66
N GLU A 74 19.17 -38.69 -1.44
CA GLU A 74 20.48 -38.46 -0.81
C GLU A 74 21.36 -39.74 -0.87
N GLN A 75 20.84 -40.91 -1.26
CA GLN A 75 21.49 -42.22 -1.01
C GLN A 75 21.28 -43.35 -2.04
N PHE A 76 20.83 -43.11 -3.28
CA PHE A 76 20.68 -44.19 -4.30
C PHE A 76 21.72 -44.06 -5.41
N GLU A 77 22.25 -45.20 -5.90
CA GLU A 77 23.16 -45.26 -7.06
C GLU A 77 22.40 -45.01 -8.37
N GLU A 78 23.10 -44.62 -9.45
CA GLU A 78 22.50 -44.33 -10.75
C GLU A 78 21.64 -45.51 -11.27
N GLY A 79 20.36 -45.26 -11.59
CA GLY A 79 19.47 -46.24 -12.24
C GLY A 79 18.54 -47.04 -11.29
N GLU A 80 18.76 -47.02 -9.98
CA GLU A 80 17.93 -47.77 -9.03
C GLU A 80 16.53 -47.17 -8.90
N LEU A 81 16.43 -45.85 -8.86
CA LEU A 81 15.16 -45.12 -8.73
C LEU A 81 14.30 -45.26 -10.00
N GLU A 82 14.94 -45.22 -11.17
CA GLU A 82 14.33 -45.43 -12.48
C GLU A 82 13.72 -46.83 -12.60
N TYR A 83 14.41 -47.86 -12.07
CA TYR A 83 13.87 -49.20 -12.03
C TYR A 83 12.56 -49.28 -11.22
N MET A 84 12.45 -48.56 -10.10
CA MET A 84 11.30 -48.65 -9.17
C MET A 84 9.97 -48.29 -9.83
N TYR A 85 10.00 -47.40 -10.82
CA TYR A 85 8.83 -47.00 -11.59
C TYR A 85 8.83 -47.52 -13.04
N SER A 86 9.78 -48.39 -13.38
CA SER A 86 9.82 -49.08 -14.67
C SER A 86 8.57 -49.95 -14.88
N ALA A 87 8.25 -50.21 -16.15
CA ALA A 87 7.14 -51.10 -16.48
C ALA A 87 7.31 -52.52 -15.93
N GLU A 88 8.55 -52.99 -15.75
CA GLU A 88 8.83 -54.31 -15.17
C GLU A 88 8.53 -54.35 -13.67
N ALA A 89 8.92 -53.31 -12.92
CA ALA A 89 8.65 -53.21 -11.49
C ALA A 89 7.16 -53.03 -11.20
N LEU A 90 6.49 -52.12 -11.92
CA LEU A 90 5.06 -51.86 -11.72
C LEU A 90 4.16 -53.03 -12.11
N LYS A 91 4.57 -53.93 -13.02
CA LYS A 91 3.83 -55.18 -13.30
C LYS A 91 3.90 -56.19 -12.16
N LYS A 92 4.89 -56.08 -11.27
CA LYS A 92 5.04 -56.98 -10.10
C LYS A 92 4.11 -56.56 -8.96
N THR A 93 3.65 -55.32 -8.90
CA THR A 93 2.75 -54.82 -7.87
C THR A 93 1.28 -55.12 -8.21
N ARG A 94 0.70 -56.16 -7.59
CA ARG A 94 -0.68 -56.60 -7.90
C ARG A 94 -1.78 -55.78 -7.22
N ARG A 95 -1.44 -54.95 -6.23
CA ARG A 95 -2.39 -54.21 -5.38
C ARG A 95 -2.07 -52.72 -5.22
N LEU A 96 -1.22 -52.15 -6.06
CA LEU A 96 -0.80 -50.76 -5.91
C LEU A 96 -2.00 -49.80 -6.08
N ARG A 97 -2.24 -48.95 -5.08
CA ARG A 97 -3.34 -47.99 -4.99
C ARG A 97 -2.85 -46.55 -5.01
N ILE A 98 -1.67 -46.27 -4.43
CA ILE A 98 -1.08 -44.93 -4.37
C ILE A 98 0.29 -44.94 -5.04
N LEU A 99 0.51 -43.99 -5.95
CA LEU A 99 1.80 -43.76 -6.57
C LEU A 99 2.08 -42.26 -6.61
N VAL A 100 3.16 -41.85 -5.95
CA VAL A 100 3.53 -40.44 -5.81
C VAL A 100 5.01 -40.24 -6.17
N LYS A 101 5.27 -39.35 -7.14
CA LYS A 101 6.62 -38.89 -7.52
C LYS A 101 6.71 -37.38 -7.33
N GLU A 102 7.35 -36.96 -6.24
CA GLU A 102 7.40 -35.54 -5.81
C GLU A 102 8.65 -34.77 -6.23
N TYR A 103 9.76 -35.47 -6.47
CA TYR A 103 11.04 -34.85 -6.77
C TYR A 103 11.10 -34.29 -8.20
N TYR A 104 11.92 -33.25 -8.39
CA TYR A 104 12.19 -32.68 -9.71
C TYR A 104 13.30 -33.48 -10.43
N ASN A 105 13.11 -33.79 -11.71
CA ASN A 105 14.12 -34.53 -12.48
C ASN A 105 15.40 -33.70 -12.65
N ARG A 106 16.59 -34.27 -12.39
CA ARG A 106 17.89 -33.60 -12.56
C ARG A 106 18.45 -33.65 -14.01
N GLY A 107 17.65 -34.05 -15.00
CA GLY A 107 18.03 -34.00 -16.42
C GLY A 107 17.79 -35.28 -17.23
N PHE A 108 17.44 -36.40 -16.58
CA PHE A 108 17.09 -37.67 -17.23
C PHE A 108 15.78 -38.20 -16.66
N ASP A 109 14.89 -38.74 -17.50
CA ASP A 109 13.67 -39.43 -17.08
C ASP A 109 13.34 -40.53 -18.08
N GLU A 110 13.19 -41.78 -17.61
CA GLU A 110 12.69 -42.85 -18.46
C GLU A 110 11.19 -42.68 -18.75
N PRO A 111 10.74 -42.86 -20.01
CA PRO A 111 9.32 -42.83 -20.34
C PRO A 111 8.58 -44.02 -19.71
N VAL A 112 7.54 -43.73 -18.92
CA VAL A 112 6.71 -44.75 -18.28
C VAL A 112 5.79 -45.40 -19.30
N ALA A 113 6.10 -46.63 -19.68
CA ALA A 113 5.29 -47.40 -20.64
C ALA A 113 4.07 -48.12 -20.02
N TYR A 114 3.95 -48.16 -18.68
CA TYR A 114 2.90 -48.90 -17.99
C TYR A 114 2.50 -48.23 -16.67
N LEU A 115 1.19 -48.11 -16.43
CA LEU A 115 0.61 -47.70 -15.14
C LEU A 115 -0.46 -48.73 -14.70
N PRO A 116 -0.51 -49.13 -13.41
CA PRO A 116 -1.49 -50.08 -12.92
C PRO A 116 -2.92 -49.53 -12.90
N ASN A 117 -3.90 -50.30 -13.41
CA ASN A 117 -5.32 -49.91 -13.39
C ASN A 117 -5.98 -50.00 -12.00
N SER A 118 -5.25 -50.49 -10.99
CA SER A 118 -5.69 -50.54 -9.59
C SER A 118 -5.50 -49.23 -8.82
N LEU A 119 -4.87 -48.23 -9.44
CA LEU A 119 -4.56 -46.96 -8.78
C LEU A 119 -5.84 -46.17 -8.40
N LEU A 120 -5.79 -45.61 -7.19
CA LEU A 120 -6.75 -44.68 -6.61
C LEU A 120 -6.18 -43.25 -6.58
N TRP A 121 -4.87 -43.11 -6.41
CA TRP A 121 -4.14 -41.84 -6.36
C TRP A 121 -2.87 -41.93 -7.21
N LEU A 122 -2.73 -40.99 -8.16
CA LEU A 122 -1.53 -40.80 -8.95
C LEU A 122 -1.06 -39.34 -8.88
N GLU A 123 0.12 -39.10 -8.32
CA GLU A 123 0.83 -37.82 -8.43
C GLU A 123 2.17 -38.02 -9.12
N TRP A 124 2.43 -37.25 -10.17
CA TRP A 124 3.65 -37.33 -10.94
C TRP A 124 4.15 -35.96 -11.34
N ARG A 125 5.38 -35.61 -10.91
CA ARG A 125 6.05 -34.40 -11.38
C ARG A 125 6.97 -34.66 -12.57
N ASN A 126 6.99 -33.73 -13.51
CA ASN A 126 7.83 -33.73 -14.70
C ASN A 126 7.68 -34.99 -15.57
N TYR A 127 6.45 -35.48 -15.77
CA TYR A 127 6.20 -36.65 -16.62
C TYR A 127 6.68 -36.39 -18.05
N SER A 128 7.58 -37.25 -18.54
CA SER A 128 8.33 -37.03 -19.78
C SER A 128 7.53 -37.33 -21.05
N SER A 129 6.52 -38.19 -20.99
CA SER A 129 5.76 -38.63 -22.16
C SER A 129 4.61 -37.68 -22.52
N ASN A 130 4.29 -37.61 -23.80
CA ASN A 130 3.30 -36.67 -24.34
C ASN A 130 1.84 -37.02 -23.97
N SER A 131 1.58 -38.23 -23.48
CA SER A 131 0.28 -38.73 -23.04
C SER A 131 0.45 -39.86 -22.02
N LEU A 132 -0.62 -40.16 -21.27
CA LEU A 132 -0.66 -41.39 -20.47
C LEU A 132 -0.73 -42.64 -21.36
N PRO A 133 -0.31 -43.83 -20.86
CA PRO A 133 -0.36 -45.07 -21.62
C PRO A 133 -1.78 -45.40 -22.09
N SER A 134 -1.94 -45.89 -23.33
CA SER A 134 -3.26 -46.14 -23.92
C SER A 134 -4.07 -47.21 -23.20
N ASN A 135 -3.38 -48.19 -22.59
CA ASN A 135 -3.92 -49.26 -21.77
C ASN A 135 -4.26 -48.85 -20.32
N PHE A 136 -3.99 -47.59 -19.94
CA PHE A 136 -4.34 -47.06 -18.64
C PHE A 136 -5.83 -46.67 -18.61
N GLU A 137 -6.63 -47.49 -17.94
CA GLU A 137 -8.08 -47.38 -17.78
C GLU A 137 -8.48 -47.66 -16.32
N PRO A 138 -8.02 -46.86 -15.36
CA PRO A 138 -8.27 -47.12 -13.95
C PRO A 138 -9.73 -46.80 -13.59
N ALA A 139 -10.54 -47.84 -13.37
CA ALA A 139 -11.97 -47.68 -13.09
C ALA A 139 -12.27 -47.00 -11.74
N LYS A 140 -11.33 -47.00 -10.78
CA LYS A 140 -11.48 -46.48 -9.41
C LYS A 140 -10.63 -45.24 -9.08
N LEU A 141 -9.97 -44.62 -10.07
CA LEU A 141 -9.09 -43.48 -9.83
C LEU A 141 -9.86 -42.29 -9.21
N VAL A 142 -9.31 -41.69 -8.15
CA VAL A 142 -9.89 -40.57 -7.40
C VAL A 142 -9.08 -39.28 -7.57
N TYR A 143 -7.74 -39.38 -7.45
CA TYR A 143 -6.81 -38.25 -7.57
C TYR A 143 -5.83 -38.46 -8.72
N LEU A 144 -5.71 -37.47 -9.60
CA LEU A 144 -4.72 -37.42 -10.66
C LEU A 144 -4.03 -36.05 -10.70
N THR A 145 -2.72 -36.04 -10.48
CA THR A 145 -1.88 -34.83 -10.50
C THR A 145 -0.65 -35.08 -11.38
N MET A 146 -0.42 -34.24 -12.39
CA MET A 146 0.67 -34.39 -13.36
C MET A 146 1.46 -33.08 -13.54
N LYS A 147 2.06 -32.54 -12.48
CA LYS A 147 2.64 -31.18 -12.51
C LYS A 147 3.93 -31.09 -13.32
N GLY A 148 4.13 -30.00 -14.07
CA GLY A 148 5.39 -29.75 -14.79
C GLY A 148 5.63 -30.71 -15.95
N SER A 149 4.60 -31.38 -16.46
CA SER A 149 4.72 -32.52 -17.37
C SER A 149 4.72 -32.10 -18.84
N SER A 150 5.41 -32.86 -19.69
CA SER A 150 5.45 -32.66 -21.16
C SER A 150 4.19 -33.18 -21.88
N ILE A 151 3.06 -33.26 -21.18
CA ILE A 151 1.81 -33.80 -21.71
C ILE A 151 1.24 -32.84 -22.74
N ILE A 152 1.03 -33.33 -23.95
CA ILE A 152 0.34 -32.61 -25.03
C ILE A 152 -1.16 -32.86 -24.96
N LYS A 153 -1.53 -34.12 -24.66
CA LYS A 153 -2.90 -34.57 -24.49
C LYS A 153 -2.92 -35.70 -23.46
N LEU A 154 -3.78 -35.58 -22.44
CA LEU A 154 -3.78 -36.52 -21.31
C LEU A 154 -4.08 -37.97 -21.75
N TRP A 155 -5.13 -38.16 -22.57
CA TRP A 155 -5.48 -39.43 -23.21
C TRP A 155 -6.37 -39.21 -24.45
N ASN A 156 -6.50 -40.24 -25.28
CA ASN A 156 -7.37 -40.24 -26.45
C ASN A 156 -8.77 -40.81 -26.15
N GLY A 157 -9.80 -40.16 -26.71
CA GLY A 157 -11.20 -40.58 -26.57
C GLY A 157 -11.82 -40.25 -25.20
N ALA A 158 -13.08 -40.66 -25.02
CA ALA A 158 -13.79 -40.53 -23.75
C ALA A 158 -13.39 -41.68 -22.80
N LYS A 159 -12.80 -41.35 -21.65
CA LYS A 159 -12.49 -42.32 -20.59
C LYS A 159 -13.60 -42.33 -19.54
N ARG A 160 -13.96 -43.52 -19.06
CA ARG A 160 -14.98 -43.70 -18.02
C ARG A 160 -14.31 -43.73 -16.64
N LEU A 161 -14.05 -42.54 -16.08
CA LEU A 161 -13.46 -42.37 -14.74
C LEU A 161 -14.55 -41.91 -13.76
N ALA A 162 -15.35 -42.87 -13.30
CA ALA A 162 -16.55 -42.57 -12.52
C ALA A 162 -16.25 -42.02 -11.10
N PHE A 163 -15.05 -42.25 -10.56
CA PHE A 163 -14.69 -41.84 -9.19
C PHE A 163 -13.69 -40.68 -9.13
N LEU A 164 -13.26 -40.14 -10.28
CA LEU A 164 -12.27 -39.07 -10.32
C LEU A 164 -12.88 -37.78 -9.76
N THR A 165 -12.31 -37.25 -8.68
CA THR A 165 -12.74 -36.01 -8.03
C THR A 165 -11.78 -34.87 -8.30
N THR A 166 -10.48 -35.14 -8.44
CA THR A 166 -9.45 -34.11 -8.61
C THR A 166 -8.56 -34.41 -9.80
N LEU A 167 -8.43 -33.42 -10.68
CA LEU A 167 -7.49 -33.41 -11.80
C LEU A 167 -6.65 -32.14 -11.76
N ASP A 168 -5.34 -32.29 -11.59
CA ASP A 168 -4.36 -31.19 -11.54
C ASP A 168 -3.29 -31.40 -12.61
N LEU A 169 -3.22 -30.48 -13.57
CA LEU A 169 -2.25 -30.47 -14.67
C LEU A 169 -1.42 -29.18 -14.66
N SER A 170 -1.17 -28.58 -13.49
CA SER A 170 -0.42 -27.32 -13.42
C SER A 170 0.99 -27.43 -14.02
N TYR A 171 1.46 -26.35 -14.65
CA TYR A 171 2.76 -26.23 -15.32
C TYR A 171 2.94 -27.24 -16.48
N CYS A 172 1.86 -27.66 -17.12
CA CYS A 172 1.92 -28.47 -18.33
C CYS A 172 2.02 -27.58 -19.57
N ASP A 173 3.21 -27.04 -19.82
CA ASP A 173 3.44 -26.00 -20.84
C ASP A 173 3.12 -26.45 -22.28
N LYS A 174 3.09 -27.76 -22.55
CA LYS A 174 2.80 -28.34 -23.86
C LYS A 174 1.34 -28.78 -24.05
N LEU A 175 0.51 -28.67 -23.01
CA LEU A 175 -0.87 -29.15 -23.06
C LEU A 175 -1.70 -28.26 -23.98
N ILE A 176 -2.20 -28.81 -25.09
CA ILE A 176 -2.94 -28.02 -26.10
C ILE A 176 -4.45 -27.97 -25.81
N GLN A 177 -4.99 -29.08 -25.28
CA GLN A 177 -6.42 -29.23 -25.00
C GLN A 177 -6.64 -30.18 -23.80
N THR A 178 -7.68 -29.91 -23.01
CA THR A 178 -8.14 -30.82 -21.95
C THR A 178 -8.87 -32.05 -22.53
N PRO A 179 -9.00 -33.16 -21.76
CA PRO A 179 -9.73 -34.34 -22.20
C PRO A 179 -11.26 -34.11 -22.27
N ASP A 180 -11.96 -35.06 -22.88
CA ASP A 180 -13.42 -35.12 -22.82
C ASP A 180 -13.90 -35.52 -21.41
N PHE A 181 -14.74 -34.68 -20.80
CA PHE A 181 -15.29 -34.87 -19.45
C PHE A 181 -16.71 -35.45 -19.43
N ARG A 182 -17.34 -35.78 -20.58
CA ARG A 182 -18.74 -36.26 -20.63
C ARG A 182 -19.00 -37.49 -19.74
N MET A 183 -18.00 -38.36 -19.59
CA MET A 183 -18.09 -39.59 -18.79
C MET A 183 -17.48 -39.45 -17.38
N ILE A 184 -16.99 -38.26 -17.02
CA ILE A 184 -16.35 -37.94 -15.73
C ILE A 184 -17.30 -37.06 -14.93
N THR A 185 -18.25 -37.67 -14.21
CA THR A 185 -19.38 -36.94 -13.61
C THR A 185 -19.16 -36.45 -12.18
N ASN A 186 -18.12 -36.93 -11.50
CA ASN A 186 -17.83 -36.65 -10.09
C ASN A 186 -16.65 -35.69 -9.88
N LEU A 187 -16.20 -35.00 -10.92
CA LEU A 187 -15.08 -34.06 -10.82
C LEU A 187 -15.47 -32.84 -9.98
N GLU A 188 -14.72 -32.61 -8.90
CA GLU A 188 -14.88 -31.49 -7.98
C GLU A 188 -13.81 -30.42 -8.20
N ARG A 189 -12.60 -30.80 -8.59
CA ARG A 189 -11.46 -29.89 -8.75
C ARG A 189 -10.77 -30.11 -10.08
N LEU A 190 -10.73 -29.06 -10.90
CA LEU A 190 -9.95 -29.01 -12.13
C LEU A 190 -8.95 -27.85 -12.04
N ILE A 191 -7.66 -28.19 -12.01
CA ILE A 191 -6.57 -27.24 -11.81
C ILE A 191 -5.67 -27.25 -13.05
N LEU A 192 -5.58 -26.11 -13.73
CA LEU A 192 -4.83 -25.88 -14.97
C LEU A 192 -3.99 -24.60 -14.85
N SER A 193 -3.07 -24.53 -13.89
CA SER A 193 -2.25 -23.33 -13.70
C SER A 193 -1.05 -23.33 -14.64
N SER A 194 -0.69 -22.18 -15.23
CA SER A 194 0.50 -22.02 -16.08
C SER A 194 0.59 -23.04 -17.23
N CYS A 195 -0.52 -23.28 -17.93
CA CYS A 195 -0.54 -24.12 -19.14
C CYS A 195 -0.35 -23.24 -20.39
N ASP A 196 0.90 -22.93 -20.74
CA ASP A 196 1.21 -21.90 -21.75
C ASP A 196 0.66 -22.21 -23.15
N ALA A 197 0.65 -23.48 -23.60
CA ALA A 197 0.12 -23.87 -24.91
C ALA A 197 -1.37 -24.22 -24.95
N LEU A 198 -2.10 -24.09 -23.83
CA LEU A 198 -3.50 -24.49 -23.75
C LEU A 198 -4.37 -23.50 -24.54
N VAL A 199 -4.94 -23.93 -25.66
CA VAL A 199 -5.76 -23.06 -26.53
C VAL A 199 -7.24 -23.14 -26.18
N GLU A 200 -7.72 -24.32 -25.81
CA GLU A 200 -9.14 -24.57 -25.56
C GLU A 200 -9.33 -25.58 -24.43
N VAL A 201 -10.30 -25.28 -23.56
CA VAL A 201 -10.84 -26.26 -22.63
C VAL A 201 -12.05 -26.93 -23.26
N HIS A 202 -12.05 -28.25 -23.32
CA HIS A 202 -13.11 -29.04 -23.93
C HIS A 202 -14.49 -28.64 -23.38
N PRO A 203 -15.48 -28.31 -24.24
CA PRO A 203 -16.76 -27.73 -23.82
C PRO A 203 -17.56 -28.56 -22.79
N SER A 204 -17.31 -29.87 -22.72
CA SER A 204 -17.94 -30.76 -21.75
C SER A 204 -17.72 -30.34 -20.29
N VAL A 205 -16.66 -29.58 -19.98
CA VAL A 205 -16.38 -29.08 -18.62
C VAL A 205 -17.54 -28.22 -18.09
N GLY A 206 -18.25 -27.53 -18.97
CA GLY A 206 -19.39 -26.66 -18.62
C GLY A 206 -20.58 -27.42 -18.04
N PHE A 207 -20.68 -28.73 -18.26
CA PHE A 207 -21.78 -29.59 -17.80
C PHE A 207 -21.48 -30.32 -16.48
N LEU A 208 -20.34 -30.04 -15.86
CA LEU A 208 -19.93 -30.67 -14.59
C LEU A 208 -20.69 -30.04 -13.40
N LYS A 209 -21.70 -30.76 -12.90
CA LYS A 209 -22.58 -30.28 -11.81
C LYS A 209 -21.93 -30.23 -10.43
N LYS A 210 -20.89 -31.05 -10.20
CA LYS A 210 -20.20 -31.18 -8.91
C LYS A 210 -18.90 -30.36 -8.83
N LEU A 211 -18.59 -29.56 -9.85
CA LEU A 211 -17.35 -28.81 -9.91
C LEU A 211 -17.36 -27.69 -8.86
N ILE A 212 -16.43 -27.76 -7.91
CA ILE A 212 -16.24 -26.81 -6.80
C ILE A 212 -15.14 -25.79 -7.16
N LEU A 213 -14.06 -26.25 -7.80
CA LEU A 213 -12.90 -25.43 -8.12
C LEU A 213 -12.50 -25.62 -9.58
N LEU A 214 -12.41 -24.49 -10.30
CA LEU A 214 -11.91 -24.41 -11.66
C LEU A 214 -10.85 -23.30 -11.75
N THR A 215 -9.59 -23.68 -11.91
CA THR A 215 -8.49 -22.70 -12.05
C THR A 215 -7.78 -22.88 -13.39
N MET A 216 -7.56 -21.76 -14.06
CA MET A 216 -6.83 -21.64 -15.33
C MET A 216 -5.91 -20.40 -15.29
N ASP A 217 -5.25 -20.15 -14.16
CA ASP A 217 -4.36 -19.01 -13.98
C ASP A 217 -3.12 -19.12 -14.89
N TYR A 218 -2.64 -17.99 -15.42
CA TYR A 218 -1.47 -17.92 -16.31
C TYR A 218 -1.54 -18.78 -17.59
N CYS A 219 -2.73 -19.12 -18.09
CA CYS A 219 -2.90 -19.81 -19.37
C CYS A 219 -2.82 -18.82 -20.55
N ARG A 220 -1.60 -18.52 -21.00
CA ARG A 220 -1.35 -17.40 -21.93
C ARG A 220 -1.95 -17.58 -23.32
N SER A 221 -2.04 -18.81 -23.84
CA SER A 221 -2.64 -19.11 -25.15
C SER A 221 -4.14 -19.44 -25.10
N LEU A 222 -4.79 -19.39 -23.92
CA LEU A 222 -6.19 -19.78 -23.79
C LEU A 222 -7.09 -18.80 -24.54
N GLU A 223 -7.77 -19.29 -25.57
CA GLU A 223 -8.68 -18.49 -26.39
C GLU A 223 -10.15 -18.71 -26.06
N ARG A 224 -10.52 -19.96 -25.72
CA ARG A 224 -11.92 -20.39 -25.60
C ARG A 224 -12.19 -21.19 -24.34
N LEU A 225 -13.25 -20.78 -23.66
CA LEU A 225 -13.92 -21.52 -22.59
C LEU A 225 -15.17 -22.22 -23.15
N PRO A 226 -15.75 -23.19 -22.42
CA PRO A 226 -17.09 -23.68 -22.74
C PRO A 226 -18.06 -22.51 -22.90
N ALA A 227 -18.96 -22.54 -23.88
CA ALA A 227 -19.91 -21.43 -24.09
C ALA A 227 -20.86 -21.23 -22.89
N ILE A 228 -21.16 -22.31 -22.16
CA ILE A 228 -22.13 -22.35 -21.07
C ILE A 228 -21.50 -23.03 -19.85
N ILE A 229 -21.71 -22.48 -18.66
CA ILE A 229 -21.43 -23.14 -17.38
C ILE A 229 -22.73 -23.42 -16.62
N GLN A 230 -22.97 -24.70 -16.31
CA GLN A 230 -24.12 -25.20 -15.57
C GLN A 230 -23.78 -25.68 -14.14
N SER A 231 -22.55 -25.47 -13.66
CA SER A 231 -22.16 -25.89 -12.30
C SER A 231 -22.91 -25.08 -11.24
N GLU A 232 -23.57 -25.77 -10.31
CA GLU A 232 -24.30 -25.17 -9.18
C GLU A 232 -23.43 -25.07 -7.91
N CYS A 233 -22.39 -25.89 -7.81
CA CYS A 233 -21.53 -26.01 -6.63
C CYS A 233 -20.20 -25.24 -6.74
N LEU A 234 -20.01 -24.46 -7.82
CA LEU A 234 -18.74 -23.77 -8.07
C LEU A 234 -18.48 -22.72 -6.98
N GLU A 235 -17.37 -22.88 -6.26
CA GLU A 235 -16.91 -21.96 -5.23
C GLU A 235 -15.77 -21.04 -5.72
N VAL A 236 -14.94 -21.52 -6.65
CA VAL A 236 -13.78 -20.79 -7.17
C VAL A 236 -13.71 -20.91 -8.69
N LEU A 237 -13.70 -19.75 -9.37
CA LEU A 237 -13.36 -19.61 -10.79
C LEU A 237 -12.19 -18.64 -10.92
N ASP A 238 -11.02 -19.14 -11.30
CA ASP A 238 -9.81 -18.32 -11.48
C ASP A 238 -9.35 -18.37 -12.94
N LEU A 239 -9.40 -17.22 -13.62
CA LEU A 239 -8.99 -17.04 -15.02
C LEU A 239 -7.89 -15.99 -15.14
N ASN A 240 -7.12 -15.75 -14.07
CA ASN A 240 -6.16 -14.67 -14.06
C ASN A 240 -5.09 -14.85 -15.17
N TYR A 241 -4.54 -13.73 -15.67
CA TYR A 241 -3.46 -13.72 -16.66
C TYR A 241 -3.75 -14.52 -17.96
N CYS A 242 -5.04 -14.70 -18.30
CA CYS A 242 -5.50 -15.28 -19.57
C CYS A 242 -5.68 -14.20 -20.65
N PHE A 243 -4.56 -13.60 -21.10
CA PHE A 243 -4.55 -12.43 -21.97
C PHE A 243 -5.24 -12.60 -23.33
N ASN A 244 -5.36 -13.84 -23.84
CA ASN A 244 -5.96 -14.15 -25.14
C ASN A 244 -7.42 -14.63 -25.07
N LEU A 245 -7.99 -14.72 -23.87
CA LEU A 245 -9.36 -15.22 -23.68
C LEU A 245 -10.36 -14.25 -24.30
N LYS A 246 -11.11 -14.69 -25.32
CA LYS A 246 -11.96 -13.78 -26.12
C LYS A 246 -13.30 -13.42 -25.46
N MET A 247 -13.92 -14.38 -24.79
CA MET A 247 -15.28 -14.26 -24.25
C MET A 247 -15.39 -14.96 -22.90
N PHE A 248 -16.15 -14.36 -21.98
CA PHE A 248 -16.59 -15.01 -20.76
C PHE A 248 -17.84 -15.87 -21.03
N PRO A 249 -17.96 -17.07 -20.43
CA PRO A 249 -19.08 -17.99 -20.67
C PRO A 249 -20.42 -17.48 -20.16
N GLU A 250 -21.50 -17.93 -20.78
CA GLU A 250 -22.87 -17.73 -20.29
C GLU A 250 -23.15 -18.63 -19.07
N VAL A 251 -23.83 -18.08 -18.07
CA VAL A 251 -24.21 -18.80 -16.85
C VAL A 251 -25.71 -19.01 -16.84
N GLU A 252 -26.17 -20.28 -16.86
CA GLU A 252 -27.61 -20.59 -16.94
C GLU A 252 -28.32 -20.64 -15.58
N ARG A 253 -27.58 -20.85 -14.48
CA ARG A 253 -28.14 -21.06 -13.13
C ARG A 253 -27.42 -20.21 -12.10
N ASN A 254 -28.14 -19.81 -11.05
CA ASN A 254 -27.57 -19.03 -9.96
C ASN A 254 -26.46 -19.81 -9.25
N MET A 255 -25.25 -19.26 -9.24
CA MET A 255 -24.11 -19.81 -8.51
C MET A 255 -24.12 -19.27 -7.07
N ASN A 256 -24.89 -19.91 -6.19
CA ASN A 256 -25.09 -19.44 -4.81
C ASN A 256 -23.88 -19.71 -3.89
N HIS A 257 -22.92 -20.50 -4.33
CA HIS A 257 -21.75 -20.90 -3.55
C HIS A 257 -20.44 -20.25 -4.00
N LEU A 258 -20.47 -19.40 -5.05
CA LEU A 258 -19.26 -18.80 -5.62
C LEU A 258 -18.65 -17.78 -4.66
N LYS A 259 -17.45 -18.10 -4.16
CA LYS A 259 -16.70 -17.28 -3.19
C LYS A 259 -15.64 -16.42 -3.88
N LYS A 260 -15.03 -16.92 -4.97
CA LYS A 260 -13.97 -16.23 -5.71
C LYS A 260 -14.22 -16.28 -7.21
N LEU A 261 -14.24 -15.10 -7.83
CA LEU A 261 -14.14 -14.90 -9.27
C LEU A 261 -12.95 -13.99 -9.56
N ASP A 262 -11.97 -14.47 -10.30
CA ASP A 262 -10.81 -13.67 -10.72
C ASP A 262 -10.75 -13.59 -12.24
N LEU A 263 -10.82 -12.36 -12.76
CA LEU A 263 -10.76 -12.03 -14.18
C LEU A 263 -9.59 -11.08 -14.51
N THR A 264 -8.64 -10.93 -13.58
CA THR A 264 -7.48 -10.04 -13.74
C THR A 264 -6.68 -10.40 -15.00
N SER A 265 -6.28 -9.39 -15.78
CA SER A 265 -5.42 -9.55 -16.95
C SER A 265 -5.98 -10.50 -18.01
N THR A 266 -7.31 -10.45 -18.23
CA THR A 266 -8.00 -11.23 -19.25
C THR A 266 -8.22 -10.45 -20.55
N GLY A 267 -8.23 -11.16 -21.68
CA GLY A 267 -8.48 -10.60 -23.02
C GLY A 267 -9.95 -10.39 -23.38
N ILE A 268 -10.86 -10.46 -22.40
CA ILE A 268 -12.31 -10.46 -22.65
C ILE A 268 -12.77 -9.16 -23.30
N ARG A 269 -13.65 -9.27 -24.30
CA ARG A 269 -14.21 -8.09 -24.99
C ARG A 269 -15.43 -7.52 -24.31
N GLU A 270 -16.28 -8.39 -23.78
CA GLU A 270 -17.52 -8.03 -23.09
C GLU A 270 -17.85 -9.11 -22.05
N LEU A 271 -18.62 -8.72 -21.02
CA LEU A 271 -19.22 -9.66 -20.08
C LEU A 271 -20.69 -9.93 -20.50
N PRO A 272 -21.18 -11.18 -20.42
CA PRO A 272 -22.55 -11.51 -20.78
C PRO A 272 -23.54 -11.00 -19.72
N ALA A 273 -24.80 -10.77 -20.11
CA ALA A 273 -25.86 -10.34 -19.20
C ALA A 273 -26.12 -11.34 -18.07
N SER A 274 -25.84 -12.63 -18.32
CA SER A 274 -25.94 -13.74 -17.37
C SER A 274 -24.98 -13.64 -16.18
N ILE A 275 -24.07 -12.64 -16.14
CA ILE A 275 -23.29 -12.31 -14.94
C ILE A 275 -24.17 -12.02 -13.70
N GLU A 276 -25.46 -11.69 -13.91
CA GLU A 276 -26.43 -11.53 -12.83
C GLU A 276 -26.66 -12.79 -11.98
N HIS A 277 -26.36 -13.97 -12.54
CA HIS A 277 -26.49 -15.26 -11.85
C HIS A 277 -25.36 -15.52 -10.85
N LEU A 278 -24.31 -14.70 -10.83
CA LEU A 278 -23.21 -14.75 -9.86
C LEU A 278 -23.58 -14.08 -8.53
N SER A 279 -24.80 -14.36 -8.06
CA SER A 279 -25.47 -13.66 -6.96
C SER A 279 -24.79 -13.73 -5.59
N SER A 280 -23.88 -14.69 -5.39
CA SER A 280 -23.10 -14.84 -4.16
C SER A 280 -21.81 -14.01 -4.13
N VAL A 281 -21.32 -13.57 -5.30
CA VAL A 281 -20.10 -12.76 -5.40
C VAL A 281 -20.46 -11.32 -5.08
N GLU A 282 -20.04 -10.84 -3.91
CA GLU A 282 -20.26 -9.44 -3.52
C GLU A 282 -19.25 -8.48 -4.18
N ASN A 283 -18.04 -8.96 -4.48
CA ASN A 283 -16.92 -8.16 -4.96
C ASN A 283 -16.49 -8.61 -6.36
N LEU A 284 -16.58 -7.71 -7.33
CA LEU A 284 -16.08 -7.93 -8.68
C LEU A 284 -14.93 -6.96 -8.97
N GLN A 285 -13.78 -7.52 -9.34
CA GLN A 285 -12.60 -6.77 -9.74
C GLN A 285 -12.24 -7.09 -11.19
N LEU A 286 -12.14 -6.04 -11.99
CA LEU A 286 -11.65 -6.08 -13.36
C LEU A 286 -10.37 -5.23 -13.39
N HIS A 287 -9.22 -5.91 -13.45
CA HIS A 287 -7.91 -5.27 -13.46
C HIS A 287 -7.16 -5.65 -14.73
N SER A 288 -6.59 -4.65 -15.43
CA SER A 288 -5.79 -4.83 -16.65
C SER A 288 -6.55 -5.58 -17.77
N CYS A 289 -7.87 -5.41 -17.87
CA CYS A 289 -8.71 -6.00 -18.92
C CYS A 289 -8.67 -5.14 -20.20
N ASN A 290 -7.51 -5.09 -20.86
CA ASN A 290 -7.20 -4.12 -21.92
C ASN A 290 -7.98 -4.28 -23.24
N GLN A 291 -8.78 -5.34 -23.39
CA GLN A 291 -9.64 -5.57 -24.56
C GLN A 291 -11.12 -5.34 -24.28
N LEU A 292 -11.50 -5.06 -23.03
CA LEU A 292 -12.88 -4.87 -22.61
C LEU A 292 -13.41 -3.54 -23.18
N VAL A 293 -14.48 -3.62 -23.97
CA VAL A 293 -15.10 -2.46 -24.66
C VAL A 293 -16.48 -2.09 -24.10
N SER A 294 -17.12 -2.98 -23.36
CA SER A 294 -18.45 -2.74 -22.79
C SER A 294 -18.70 -3.63 -21.57
N LEU A 295 -19.66 -3.21 -20.75
CA LEU A 295 -20.16 -3.97 -19.60
C LEU A 295 -21.70 -4.06 -19.68
N PRO A 296 -22.31 -5.17 -19.22
CA PRO A 296 -23.76 -5.31 -19.16
C PRO A 296 -24.33 -4.53 -17.97
N SER A 297 -25.61 -4.12 -18.04
CA SER A 297 -26.30 -3.45 -16.93
C SER A 297 -26.40 -4.30 -15.66
N SER A 298 -26.32 -5.63 -15.79
CA SER A 298 -26.22 -6.59 -14.67
C SER A 298 -25.02 -6.34 -13.74
N ILE A 299 -24.00 -5.58 -14.17
CA ILE A 299 -22.83 -5.23 -13.35
C ILE A 299 -23.20 -4.46 -12.07
N TRP A 300 -24.35 -3.77 -12.06
CA TRP A 300 -24.81 -2.97 -10.93
C TRP A 300 -25.42 -3.80 -9.78
N ARG A 301 -25.45 -5.13 -9.91
CA ARG A 301 -25.85 -6.05 -8.83
C ARG A 301 -24.73 -6.33 -7.82
N PHE A 302 -23.48 -6.11 -8.21
CA PHE A 302 -22.32 -6.31 -7.34
C PHE A 302 -22.28 -5.21 -6.27
N ARG A 303 -22.00 -5.63 -5.03
CA ARG A 303 -21.88 -4.71 -3.89
C ARG A 303 -20.64 -3.84 -4.02
N ASN A 304 -19.52 -4.44 -4.38
CA ASN A 304 -18.24 -3.75 -4.58
C ASN A 304 -17.78 -3.98 -6.02
N LEU A 305 -17.64 -2.89 -6.77
CA LEU A 305 -17.18 -2.92 -8.16
C LEU A 305 -15.90 -2.11 -8.29
N LYS A 306 -14.80 -2.79 -8.66
CA LYS A 306 -13.51 -2.16 -8.95
C LYS A 306 -13.13 -2.43 -10.39
N ILE A 307 -13.00 -1.35 -11.17
CA ILE A 307 -12.53 -1.39 -12.57
C ILE A 307 -11.24 -0.59 -12.62
N SER A 308 -10.16 -1.24 -13.03
CA SER A 308 -8.82 -0.63 -13.07
C SER A 308 -8.05 -1.04 -14.30
N GLU A 309 -7.35 -0.11 -14.95
CA GLU A 309 -6.54 -0.37 -16.14
C GLU A 309 -7.36 -1.04 -17.26
N CYS A 310 -8.51 -0.44 -17.59
CA CYS A 310 -9.38 -0.89 -18.68
C CYS A 310 -9.46 0.21 -19.75
N GLU A 311 -8.38 0.40 -20.50
CA GLU A 311 -8.20 1.57 -21.37
C GLU A 311 -9.24 1.70 -22.50
N LYS A 312 -9.82 0.58 -22.94
CA LYS A 312 -10.77 0.53 -24.08
C LYS A 312 -12.25 0.60 -23.72
N LEU A 313 -12.61 0.63 -22.43
CA LEU A 313 -14.01 0.48 -21.99
C LEU A 313 -14.94 1.59 -22.51
N GLY A 314 -14.44 2.83 -22.69
CA GLY A 314 -15.15 3.93 -23.36
C GLY A 314 -16.32 4.55 -22.58
N SER A 315 -17.23 3.74 -22.02
CA SER A 315 -18.39 4.15 -21.23
C SER A 315 -18.81 3.06 -20.23
N LEU A 316 -19.57 3.48 -19.21
CA LEU A 316 -20.24 2.58 -18.27
C LEU A 316 -21.70 2.36 -18.71
N PRO A 317 -22.30 1.18 -18.42
CA PRO A 317 -23.68 0.89 -18.77
C PRO A 317 -24.66 1.75 -17.97
N GLU A 318 -25.78 2.11 -18.59
CA GLU A 318 -26.86 2.82 -17.91
C GLU A 318 -27.49 1.98 -16.79
N ILE A 319 -27.94 2.67 -15.74
CA ILE A 319 -28.43 2.08 -14.50
C ILE A 319 -29.95 2.04 -14.53
N HIS A 320 -30.47 0.86 -14.84
CA HIS A 320 -31.90 0.60 -14.74
C HIS A 320 -32.33 0.43 -13.28
N TRP A 321 -33.60 0.71 -12.98
CA TRP A 321 -34.15 0.75 -11.61
C TRP A 321 -34.08 -0.59 -10.84
N ASN A 322 -33.69 -1.68 -11.50
CA ASN A 322 -33.81 -3.03 -10.97
C ASN A 322 -32.55 -3.48 -10.20
N SER A 323 -32.72 -3.87 -8.93
CA SER A 323 -31.74 -4.59 -8.09
C SER A 323 -30.34 -3.95 -7.90
N ASN A 324 -30.21 -2.63 -7.86
CA ASN A 324 -28.91 -2.01 -7.52
C ASN A 324 -28.58 -2.21 -6.02
N CYS A 325 -27.42 -2.82 -5.75
CA CYS A 325 -26.92 -3.06 -4.40
C CYS A 325 -25.49 -2.53 -4.19
N THR A 326 -24.94 -1.83 -5.19
CA THR A 326 -23.57 -1.31 -5.18
C THR A 326 -23.39 -0.29 -4.05
N ARG A 327 -22.43 -0.57 -3.18
CA ARG A 327 -21.97 0.26 -2.06
C ARG A 327 -20.62 0.90 -2.34
N GLU A 328 -19.77 0.25 -3.12
CA GLU A 328 -18.45 0.76 -3.48
C GLU A 328 -18.24 0.71 -4.99
N LEU A 329 -17.87 1.84 -5.59
CA LEU A 329 -17.48 1.96 -6.98
C LEU A 329 -16.10 2.61 -7.08
N ILE A 330 -15.14 1.87 -7.61
CA ILE A 330 -13.77 2.34 -7.81
C ILE A 330 -13.40 2.20 -9.28
N ILE A 331 -13.04 3.32 -9.91
CA ILE A 331 -12.65 3.40 -11.32
C ILE A 331 -11.26 4.01 -11.39
N LYS A 332 -10.26 3.25 -11.86
CA LYS A 332 -8.87 3.73 -11.97
C LYS A 332 -8.31 3.52 -13.37
N LEU A 333 -7.64 4.51 -13.97
CA LEU A 333 -6.98 4.33 -15.28
C LEU A 333 -7.96 3.80 -16.35
N VAL A 334 -9.15 4.39 -16.43
CA VAL A 334 -10.18 4.03 -17.42
C VAL A 334 -10.52 5.24 -18.29
N SER A 335 -10.65 5.02 -19.59
CA SER A 335 -11.02 6.05 -20.57
C SER A 335 -12.55 6.22 -20.67
N ILE A 336 -13.17 6.76 -19.62
CA ILE A 336 -14.59 7.16 -19.65
C ILE A 336 -14.76 8.65 -19.92
N LYS A 337 -15.74 9.05 -20.74
CA LYS A 337 -16.03 10.47 -21.01
C LYS A 337 -16.91 11.12 -19.94
N GLU A 338 -17.86 10.35 -19.44
CA GLU A 338 -18.86 10.75 -18.45
C GLU A 338 -19.32 9.53 -17.65
N LEU A 339 -19.88 9.76 -16.46
CA LEU A 339 -20.61 8.75 -15.71
C LEU A 339 -22.03 8.57 -16.28
N PRO A 340 -22.68 7.40 -16.10
CA PRO A 340 -24.07 7.19 -16.50
C PRO A 340 -24.98 8.29 -15.97
N THR A 341 -25.89 8.76 -16.83
CA THR A 341 -26.81 9.85 -16.45
C THR A 341 -27.70 9.46 -15.27
N SER A 342 -27.93 8.16 -15.11
CA SER A 342 -28.69 7.51 -14.04
C SER A 342 -27.89 7.12 -12.79
N ILE A 343 -26.64 7.58 -12.60
CA ILE A 343 -25.81 7.24 -11.42
C ILE A 343 -26.54 7.44 -10.08
N GLY A 344 -27.38 8.48 -9.99
CA GLY A 344 -28.22 8.75 -8.82
C GLY A 344 -29.24 7.67 -8.44
N ASN A 345 -29.42 6.63 -9.27
CA ASN A 345 -30.25 5.47 -8.95
C ASN A 345 -29.55 4.48 -7.99
N LEU A 346 -28.22 4.56 -7.84
CA LEU A 346 -27.45 3.74 -6.88
C LEU A 346 -27.63 4.26 -5.44
N THR A 347 -28.83 4.11 -4.89
CA THR A 347 -29.19 4.70 -3.59
C THR A 347 -28.38 4.14 -2.41
N SER A 348 -27.77 2.96 -2.56
CA SER A 348 -26.92 2.31 -1.56
C SER A 348 -25.43 2.63 -1.69
N LEU A 349 -25.03 3.47 -2.65
CA LEU A 349 -23.61 3.77 -2.89
C LEU A 349 -23.04 4.63 -1.76
N ASN A 350 -22.03 4.11 -1.06
CA ASN A 350 -21.38 4.75 0.07
C ASN A 350 -20.05 5.39 -0.31
N PHE A 351 -19.32 4.78 -1.25
CA PHE A 351 -17.98 5.17 -1.66
C PHE A 351 -17.88 5.21 -3.19
N LEU A 352 -17.50 6.37 -3.73
CA LEU A 352 -17.20 6.56 -5.15
C LEU A 352 -15.78 7.13 -5.29
N GLU A 353 -14.91 6.40 -5.97
CA GLU A 353 -13.56 6.85 -6.33
C GLU A 353 -13.35 6.75 -7.84
N ILE A 354 -12.97 7.88 -8.45
CA ILE A 354 -12.51 7.98 -9.83
C ILE A 354 -11.09 8.51 -9.78
N CYS A 355 -10.13 7.74 -10.30
CA CYS A 355 -8.72 8.06 -10.20
C CYS A 355 -8.02 7.93 -11.57
N ASN A 356 -7.29 8.96 -11.98
CA ASN A 356 -6.49 8.98 -13.19
C ASN A 356 -7.29 8.59 -14.45
N CYS A 357 -8.49 9.16 -14.58
CA CYS A 357 -9.35 9.01 -15.75
C CYS A 357 -9.12 10.18 -16.72
N LYS A 358 -8.19 10.00 -17.66
CA LYS A 358 -7.70 11.07 -18.55
C LYS A 358 -8.76 11.74 -19.44
N THR A 359 -9.88 11.08 -19.70
CA THR A 359 -10.94 11.55 -20.61
C THR A 359 -12.19 12.08 -19.93
N ILE A 360 -12.32 11.93 -18.60
CA ILE A 360 -13.55 12.34 -17.91
C ILE A 360 -13.66 13.86 -17.92
N SER A 361 -14.74 14.38 -18.50
CA SER A 361 -14.89 15.82 -18.73
C SER A 361 -16.05 16.45 -17.97
N SER A 362 -17.03 15.62 -17.56
CA SER A 362 -18.18 16.05 -16.77
C SER A 362 -18.70 14.92 -15.88
N LEU A 363 -19.40 15.30 -14.82
CA LEU A 363 -20.16 14.39 -13.96
C LEU A 363 -21.66 14.63 -14.18
N SER A 364 -22.45 13.57 -14.07
CA SER A 364 -23.91 13.69 -14.14
C SER A 364 -24.46 14.49 -12.95
N SER A 365 -25.46 15.35 -13.21
CA SER A 365 -26.17 16.09 -12.16
C SER A 365 -26.90 15.18 -11.18
N SER A 366 -27.17 13.93 -11.54
CA SER A 366 -27.80 12.94 -10.66
C SER A 366 -26.87 12.41 -9.57
N ILE A 367 -25.57 12.74 -9.57
CA ILE A 367 -24.63 12.35 -8.50
C ILE A 367 -25.11 12.80 -7.11
N TRP A 368 -25.79 13.95 -7.04
CA TRP A 368 -26.36 14.50 -5.81
C TRP A 368 -27.63 13.80 -5.34
N ARG A 369 -28.15 12.81 -6.09
CA ARG A 369 -29.28 11.95 -5.68
C ARG A 369 -28.83 10.68 -4.94
N LEU A 370 -27.52 10.45 -4.80
CA LEU A 370 -26.96 9.31 -4.08
C LEU A 370 -27.20 9.44 -2.57
N LYS A 371 -28.21 8.74 -2.07
CA LYS A 371 -28.72 8.89 -0.70
C LYS A 371 -27.77 8.43 0.41
N SER A 372 -26.88 7.49 0.12
CA SER A 372 -25.98 6.87 1.11
C SER A 372 -24.53 7.31 0.94
N LEU A 373 -24.24 8.26 0.04
CA LEU A 373 -22.86 8.60 -0.30
C LEU A 373 -22.17 9.28 0.87
N THR A 374 -21.07 8.67 1.32
CA THR A 374 -20.25 9.16 2.43
C THR A 374 -18.92 9.73 1.96
N SER A 375 -18.39 9.23 0.85
CA SER A 375 -17.08 9.62 0.31
C SER A 375 -17.11 9.72 -1.21
N LEU A 376 -16.75 10.90 -1.71
CA LEU A 376 -16.56 11.21 -3.12
C LEU A 376 -15.09 11.56 -3.37
N LYS A 377 -14.38 10.74 -4.15
CA LYS A 377 -12.98 10.97 -4.53
C LYS A 377 -12.83 11.07 -6.04
N LEU A 378 -12.24 12.16 -6.51
CA LEU A 378 -11.96 12.50 -7.90
C LEU A 378 -10.49 12.88 -8.00
N LEU A 379 -9.62 11.89 -8.22
CA LEU A 379 -8.17 12.04 -8.16
C LEU A 379 -7.61 12.07 -9.58
N ASP A 380 -6.77 13.05 -9.91
CA ASP A 380 -6.09 13.15 -11.21
C ASP A 380 -7.07 13.13 -12.41
N CYS A 381 -8.25 13.73 -12.23
CA CYS A 381 -9.26 13.91 -13.27
C CYS A 381 -8.95 15.19 -14.08
N ARG A 382 -7.87 15.18 -14.85
CA ARG A 382 -7.27 16.38 -15.47
C ARG A 382 -8.19 17.18 -16.39
N LYS A 383 -9.10 16.51 -17.11
CA LYS A 383 -10.06 17.15 -18.03
C LYS A 383 -11.42 17.44 -17.41
N LEU A 384 -11.61 17.08 -16.14
CA LEU A 384 -12.86 17.32 -15.44
C LEU A 384 -13.06 18.82 -15.28
N LYS A 385 -14.15 19.32 -15.84
CA LYS A 385 -14.59 20.71 -15.65
C LYS A 385 -15.26 20.85 -14.28
N ASN A 386 -16.04 21.91 -14.09
CA ASN A 386 -16.71 22.16 -12.83
C ASN A 386 -17.68 21.03 -12.45
N LEU A 387 -17.79 20.79 -11.13
CA LEU A 387 -18.82 19.92 -10.58
C LEU A 387 -20.22 20.41 -10.97
N PRO A 388 -21.18 19.51 -11.20
CA PRO A 388 -22.57 19.91 -11.39
C PRO A 388 -23.05 20.67 -10.16
N GLY A 389 -23.80 21.76 -10.38
CA GLY A 389 -24.41 22.51 -9.28
C GLY A 389 -25.30 21.59 -8.43
N ILE A 390 -25.21 21.73 -7.11
CA ILE A 390 -26.08 20.96 -6.20
C ILE A 390 -27.51 21.46 -6.47
N PRO A 391 -28.51 20.60 -6.74
CA PRO A 391 -29.86 21.08 -7.02
C PRO A 391 -30.43 21.86 -5.83
N ASN A 392 -30.90 23.07 -6.05
CA ASN A 392 -31.71 23.82 -5.09
C ASN A 392 -33.16 23.85 -5.60
N ALA A 393 -34.16 23.70 -4.72
CA ALA A 393 -35.58 23.68 -5.11
C ALA A 393 -36.03 24.95 -5.87
N ILE A 394 -35.23 26.02 -5.80
CA ILE A 394 -35.53 27.36 -6.30
C ILE A 394 -35.29 27.49 -7.83
N ASN A 395 -34.49 26.64 -8.47
CA ASN A 395 -34.11 26.83 -9.89
C ASN A 395 -35.22 26.45 -10.90
N HIS A 396 -36.39 25.96 -10.44
CA HIS A 396 -37.56 25.70 -11.29
C HIS A 396 -38.57 26.86 -11.33
N LEU A 397 -38.37 27.94 -10.57
CA LEU A 397 -39.27 29.10 -10.57
C LEU A 397 -38.67 30.22 -11.46
N SER A 398 -39.06 30.23 -12.74
CA SER A 398 -38.82 31.37 -13.63
C SER A 398 -39.55 32.62 -13.12
N GLY A 399 -38.81 33.72 -12.96
CA GLY A 399 -39.29 35.12 -13.00
C GLY A 399 -40.53 35.50 -12.18
N HIS A 400 -40.33 36.39 -11.19
CA HIS A 400 -41.36 37.14 -10.42
C HIS A 400 -41.84 36.60 -9.06
N GLY A 401 -41.21 35.59 -8.47
CA GLY A 401 -41.62 35.05 -7.15
C GLY A 401 -40.75 35.40 -5.93
N LEU A 402 -39.69 36.21 -6.06
CA LEU A 402 -38.65 36.32 -5.03
C LEU A 402 -38.96 37.23 -3.82
N GLN A 403 -40.11 37.91 -3.77
CA GLN A 403 -40.44 38.81 -2.64
C GLN A 403 -41.30 38.16 -1.55
N LEU A 404 -41.82 36.93 -1.75
CA LEU A 404 -42.82 36.31 -0.86
C LEU A 404 -42.32 35.10 -0.04
N LEU A 405 -41.04 34.71 -0.15
CA LEU A 405 -40.53 33.47 0.45
C LEU A 405 -39.58 33.66 1.64
N LEU A 406 -39.37 34.89 2.13
CA LEU A 406 -38.64 35.14 3.38
C LEU A 406 -39.44 34.80 4.66
N THR A 407 -40.68 34.32 4.53
CA THR A 407 -41.61 34.10 5.67
C THR A 407 -42.20 32.69 5.73
N LEU A 408 -41.77 31.75 4.88
CA LEU A 408 -42.24 30.36 4.93
C LEU A 408 -41.05 29.45 5.24
N GLU A 409 -41.12 28.74 6.38
CA GLU A 409 -40.28 27.57 6.66
C GLU A 409 -40.35 26.63 5.45
N GLN A 410 -39.25 26.53 4.69
CA GLN A 410 -39.22 25.78 3.44
C GLN A 410 -38.95 24.29 3.68
N PRO A 411 -39.52 23.39 2.84
CA PRO A 411 -39.44 21.96 3.06
C PRO A 411 -38.03 21.42 2.83
N THR A 412 -37.62 20.56 3.76
CA THR A 412 -36.42 19.72 3.78
C THR A 412 -36.40 18.68 2.66
N ILE A 413 -36.03 19.06 1.42
CA ILE A 413 -36.03 18.11 0.29
C ILE A 413 -34.70 17.33 0.15
N TYR A 414 -33.61 17.75 0.81
CA TYR A 414 -32.29 17.11 0.71
C TYR A 414 -31.67 16.61 2.03
N GLU A 415 -32.49 16.15 2.98
CA GLU A 415 -32.02 15.44 4.20
C GLU A 415 -31.07 14.26 3.90
N HIS A 416 -30.99 13.81 2.64
CA HIS A 416 -30.17 12.66 2.25
C HIS A 416 -28.69 13.00 1.98
N LEU A 417 -28.32 14.26 1.71
CA LEU A 417 -26.90 14.65 1.55
C LEU A 417 -26.19 14.82 2.91
N ASP A 418 -26.93 14.64 4.02
CA ASP A 418 -26.43 14.72 5.40
C ASP A 418 -25.48 13.58 5.78
N LEU A 419 -25.19 12.64 4.88
CA LEU A 419 -24.22 11.56 5.12
C LEU A 419 -22.86 11.83 4.45
N LEU A 420 -22.75 12.79 3.53
CA LEU A 420 -21.50 13.03 2.81
C LEU A 420 -20.46 13.67 3.75
N ARG A 421 -19.37 12.93 4.01
CA ARG A 421 -18.30 13.33 4.93
C ARG A 421 -17.03 13.78 4.21
N ILE A 422 -16.74 13.19 3.05
CA ILE A 422 -15.47 13.37 2.35
C ILE A 422 -15.72 13.80 0.91
N ILE A 423 -15.13 14.93 0.52
CA ILE A 423 -14.91 15.31 -0.87
C ILE A 423 -13.41 15.48 -1.07
N ASP A 424 -12.84 14.68 -1.97
CA ASP A 424 -11.43 14.74 -2.35
C ASP A 424 -11.31 14.93 -3.85
N MET A 425 -10.75 16.05 -4.29
CA MET A 425 -10.61 16.45 -5.69
C MET A 425 -9.18 16.88 -5.97
N ASN A 426 -8.20 16.01 -5.71
CA ASN A 426 -6.81 16.34 -5.98
C ASN A 426 -6.46 16.21 -7.47
N TRP A 427 -5.55 17.05 -7.96
CA TRP A 427 -5.01 17.02 -9.33
C TRP A 427 -6.06 17.21 -10.43
N CYS A 428 -7.14 17.94 -10.15
CA CYS A 428 -8.17 18.29 -11.13
C CYS A 428 -7.87 19.65 -11.78
N SER A 429 -6.94 19.67 -12.75
CA SER A 429 -6.39 20.90 -13.35
C SER A 429 -7.40 21.80 -14.09
N CYS A 430 -8.49 21.24 -14.63
CA CYS A 430 -9.50 21.99 -15.39
C CYS A 430 -10.68 22.50 -14.55
N ILE A 431 -10.72 22.23 -13.24
CA ILE A 431 -11.74 22.81 -12.35
C ILE A 431 -11.41 24.29 -12.14
N SER A 432 -12.37 25.17 -12.46
CA SER A 432 -12.22 26.62 -12.27
C SER A 432 -12.97 27.17 -11.07
N SER A 433 -14.03 26.49 -10.64
CA SER A 433 -14.80 26.87 -9.45
C SER A 433 -15.49 25.69 -8.77
N LEU A 434 -15.69 25.85 -7.46
CA LEU A 434 -16.61 25.00 -6.70
C LEU A 434 -18.05 25.50 -6.86
N PRO A 435 -19.06 24.61 -6.76
CA PRO A 435 -20.46 25.03 -6.82
C PRO A 435 -20.76 26.00 -5.67
N HIS A 436 -21.41 27.12 -5.98
CA HIS A 436 -21.69 28.20 -5.01
C HIS A 436 -22.53 27.75 -3.81
N ASN A 437 -23.22 26.62 -3.92
CA ASN A 437 -24.06 26.04 -2.89
C ASN A 437 -23.45 24.77 -2.24
N ILE A 438 -22.14 24.57 -2.35
CA ILE A 438 -21.40 23.52 -1.61
C ILE A 438 -21.64 23.58 -0.10
N TRP A 439 -21.91 24.78 0.43
CA TRP A 439 -22.23 25.03 1.84
C TRP A 439 -23.49 24.29 2.33
N MET A 440 -24.35 23.80 1.42
CA MET A 440 -25.51 22.98 1.77
C MET A 440 -25.11 21.59 2.32
N LEU A 441 -23.87 21.15 2.12
CA LEU A 441 -23.36 19.86 2.58
C LEU A 441 -22.95 19.92 4.07
N LYS A 442 -23.91 20.18 4.96
CA LYS A 442 -23.68 20.48 6.39
C LYS A 442 -22.91 19.43 7.18
N SER A 443 -22.89 18.20 6.66
CA SER A 443 -22.24 17.03 7.24
C SER A 443 -20.80 16.80 6.77
N LEU A 444 -20.31 17.61 5.85
CA LEU A 444 -18.97 17.49 5.29
C LEU A 444 -17.92 17.74 6.37
N ARG A 445 -16.96 16.81 6.49
CA ARG A 445 -15.85 16.86 7.45
C ARG A 445 -14.51 17.10 6.76
N ILE A 446 -14.33 16.56 5.57
CA ILE A 446 -13.07 16.62 4.81
C ILE A 446 -13.35 17.20 3.43
N LEU A 447 -12.67 18.32 3.12
CA LEU A 447 -12.64 18.94 1.79
C LEU A 447 -11.19 19.07 1.32
N ARG A 448 -10.81 18.26 0.33
CA ARG A 448 -9.49 18.30 -0.31
C ARG A 448 -9.62 18.70 -1.77
N ILE A 449 -8.89 19.71 -2.18
CA ILE A 449 -8.93 20.33 -3.52
C ILE A 449 -7.51 20.69 -3.98
N SER A 450 -6.52 19.90 -3.57
CA SER A 450 -5.11 20.21 -3.81
C SER A 450 -4.72 19.98 -5.27
N TYR A 451 -3.79 20.78 -5.77
CA TYR A 451 -3.24 20.73 -7.12
C TYR A 451 -4.29 20.97 -8.22
N CYS A 452 -5.40 21.62 -7.89
CA CYS A 452 -6.38 22.18 -8.82
C CYS A 452 -5.92 23.57 -9.27
N SER A 453 -4.99 23.62 -10.23
CA SER A 453 -4.39 24.88 -10.69
C SER A 453 -5.41 25.87 -11.29
N GLY A 454 -6.50 25.41 -11.89
CA GLY A 454 -7.55 26.31 -12.41
C GLY A 454 -8.40 27.02 -11.35
N LEU A 455 -8.31 26.63 -10.07
CA LEU A 455 -9.19 27.11 -9.01
C LEU A 455 -8.64 28.39 -8.35
N GLU A 456 -9.29 29.53 -8.61
CA GLU A 456 -8.84 30.86 -8.17
C GLU A 456 -9.55 31.40 -6.91
N TYR A 457 -10.75 30.90 -6.60
CA TYR A 457 -11.56 31.39 -5.48
C TYR A 457 -12.34 30.27 -4.82
N LEU A 458 -12.50 30.37 -3.49
CA LEU A 458 -13.45 29.57 -2.74
C LEU A 458 -14.79 30.31 -2.59
N PRO A 459 -15.92 29.60 -2.49
CA PRO A 459 -17.22 30.23 -2.25
C PRO A 459 -17.24 31.04 -0.95
N GLU A 460 -17.82 32.24 -0.98
CA GLU A 460 -17.88 33.11 0.20
C GLU A 460 -18.70 32.53 1.36
N ASN A 461 -19.61 31.58 1.10
CA ASN A 461 -20.43 30.91 2.11
C ASN A 461 -19.79 29.62 2.67
N LEU A 462 -18.52 29.33 2.37
CA LEU A 462 -17.86 28.09 2.83
C LEU A 462 -17.90 27.93 4.36
N GLY A 463 -17.87 29.03 5.10
CA GLY A 463 -17.97 29.05 6.57
C GLY A 463 -19.25 28.50 7.17
N HIS A 464 -20.29 28.20 6.38
CA HIS A 464 -21.50 27.52 6.88
C HIS A 464 -21.34 26.00 6.98
N LEU A 465 -20.17 25.45 6.60
CA LEU A 465 -19.82 24.04 6.82
C LEU A 465 -19.31 23.83 8.26
N GLU A 466 -20.18 24.00 9.24
CA GLU A 466 -19.84 23.99 10.69
C GLU A 466 -19.25 22.65 11.21
N HIS A 467 -19.27 21.59 10.40
CA HIS A 467 -18.68 20.29 10.72
C HIS A 467 -17.35 20.01 10.01
N LEU A 468 -16.82 20.98 9.27
CA LEU A 468 -15.57 20.80 8.53
C LEU A 468 -14.39 20.72 9.50
N GLU A 469 -13.64 19.63 9.41
CA GLU A 469 -12.46 19.31 10.22
C GLU A 469 -11.17 19.46 9.41
N GLU A 470 -11.21 19.21 8.11
CA GLU A 470 -10.04 19.27 7.23
C GLU A 470 -10.33 20.04 5.94
N LEU A 471 -9.50 21.06 5.66
CA LEU A 471 -9.50 21.84 4.44
C LEU A 471 -8.08 21.88 3.84
N LEU A 472 -7.86 21.15 2.75
CA LEU A 472 -6.59 21.14 2.00
C LEU A 472 -6.77 21.76 0.61
N ALA A 473 -6.01 22.81 0.31
CA ALA A 473 -6.05 23.52 -0.96
C ALA A 473 -4.65 23.85 -1.49
N ASP A 474 -3.71 22.93 -1.30
CA ASP A 474 -2.32 23.09 -1.71
C ASP A 474 -2.19 23.19 -3.23
N GLY A 475 -1.23 23.96 -3.75
CA GLY A 475 -0.95 24.03 -5.19
C GLY A 475 -2.11 24.54 -6.05
N THR A 476 -3.07 25.25 -5.46
CA THR A 476 -4.15 25.97 -6.15
C THR A 476 -3.75 27.43 -6.41
N ASP A 477 -4.48 28.12 -7.29
CA ASP A 477 -4.28 29.55 -7.59
C ASP A 477 -5.15 30.48 -6.71
N ILE A 478 -5.70 29.95 -5.60
CA ILE A 478 -6.55 30.70 -4.66
C ILE A 478 -5.84 31.95 -4.12
N LEU A 479 -6.38 33.14 -4.41
CA LEU A 479 -5.74 34.42 -4.09
C LEU A 479 -6.07 34.94 -2.69
N ARG A 480 -7.23 34.56 -2.14
CA ARG A 480 -7.73 35.00 -0.84
C ARG A 480 -8.61 33.94 -0.23
N LEU A 481 -8.59 33.85 1.10
CA LEU A 481 -9.57 33.07 1.84
C LEU A 481 -10.90 33.85 1.93
N PRO A 482 -12.06 33.16 1.89
CA PRO A 482 -13.36 33.81 2.09
C PRO A 482 -13.49 34.29 3.54
N SER A 483 -14.16 35.41 3.78
CA SER A 483 -14.27 35.99 5.13
C SER A 483 -15.03 35.06 6.10
N SER A 484 -15.93 34.25 5.57
CA SER A 484 -16.68 33.26 6.36
C SER A 484 -15.84 32.12 6.91
N VAL A 485 -14.61 31.89 6.44
CA VAL A 485 -13.74 30.78 6.90
C VAL A 485 -13.56 30.79 8.41
N ALA A 486 -13.57 31.99 9.02
CA ALA A 486 -13.53 32.25 10.46
C ALA A 486 -14.59 31.49 11.29
N ARG A 487 -15.71 31.11 10.65
CA ARG A 487 -16.83 30.41 11.32
C ARG A 487 -16.59 28.92 11.50
N LEU A 488 -15.55 28.36 10.89
CA LEU A 488 -15.23 26.92 10.92
C LEU A 488 -14.57 26.53 12.25
N ASN A 489 -15.33 26.56 13.33
CA ASN A 489 -14.86 26.32 14.70
C ASN A 489 -14.52 24.86 15.06
N LYS A 490 -14.72 23.92 14.13
CA LYS A 490 -14.29 22.51 14.23
C LYS A 490 -13.11 22.18 13.31
N LEU A 491 -12.57 23.16 12.61
CA LEU A 491 -11.47 22.95 11.68
C LEU A 491 -10.20 22.59 12.46
N GLU A 492 -9.65 21.41 12.21
CA GLU A 492 -8.44 20.89 12.85
C GLU A 492 -7.23 21.00 11.90
N VAL A 493 -7.44 20.81 10.60
CA VAL A 493 -6.37 20.81 9.60
C VAL A 493 -6.66 21.83 8.50
N LEU A 494 -5.76 22.78 8.34
CA LEU A 494 -5.81 23.84 7.33
C LEU A 494 -4.50 23.89 6.55
N SER A 495 -4.56 23.65 5.23
CA SER A 495 -3.37 23.67 4.36
C SER A 495 -3.61 24.51 3.11
N PHE A 496 -2.78 25.53 2.94
CA PHE A 496 -2.77 26.45 1.80
C PHE A 496 -1.33 26.65 1.31
N ARG A 497 -0.70 25.59 0.82
CA ARG A 497 0.66 25.68 0.26
C ARG A 497 0.63 26.16 -1.20
N LYS A 498 1.61 26.94 -1.64
CA LYS A 498 1.71 27.40 -3.04
C LYS A 498 2.84 26.69 -3.78
N LYS A 499 2.67 26.40 -5.07
CA LYS A 499 3.79 26.02 -5.94
C LYS A 499 4.62 27.26 -6.23
N PHE A 500 5.93 27.08 -6.33
CA PHE A 500 6.86 28.13 -6.72
C PHE A 500 7.98 27.53 -7.56
N VAL A 501 8.71 28.39 -8.26
CA VAL A 501 9.89 27.99 -9.01
C VAL A 501 11.11 28.09 -8.11
N ILE A 502 11.81 26.96 -7.91
CA ILE A 502 13.11 26.96 -7.22
C ILE A 502 14.10 27.73 -8.09
N GLY A 503 14.92 28.58 -7.46
CA GLY A 503 15.88 29.49 -8.09
C GLY A 503 16.82 30.09 -7.03
N PRO A 504 17.75 30.97 -7.42
CA PRO A 504 18.57 31.71 -6.45
C PRO A 504 17.72 32.51 -5.44
N LYS A 505 16.52 32.92 -5.85
CA LYS A 505 15.45 33.41 -4.98
C LYS A 505 14.15 32.72 -5.36
N VAL A 506 13.22 32.57 -4.41
CA VAL A 506 11.88 32.07 -4.71
C VAL A 506 11.18 33.08 -5.61
N GLN A 507 10.77 32.62 -6.79
CA GLN A 507 9.89 33.40 -7.66
C GLN A 507 8.45 33.00 -7.34
N TYR A 508 7.75 33.88 -6.64
CA TYR A 508 6.32 33.71 -6.38
C TYR A 508 5.53 33.86 -7.68
N SER A 509 4.47 33.06 -7.83
CA SER A 509 3.46 33.30 -8.87
C SER A 509 2.84 34.69 -8.69
N LEU A 510 2.31 35.27 -9.79
CA LEU A 510 1.49 36.49 -9.75
C LEU A 510 0.28 36.32 -8.81
N SER A 511 -0.13 35.07 -8.58
CA SER A 511 -1.18 34.66 -7.65
C SER A 511 -0.67 34.56 -6.20
N MET A 512 -0.10 35.66 -5.68
CA MET A 512 0.23 35.73 -4.26
C MET A 512 -1.08 35.64 -3.46
N LEU A 513 -1.11 34.76 -2.45
CA LEU A 513 -2.17 34.81 -1.46
C LEU A 513 -2.04 36.16 -0.76
N ASN A 514 -2.86 37.12 -1.17
CA ASN A 514 -2.91 38.42 -0.53
C ASN A 514 -3.75 38.21 0.72
N LEU A 515 -3.08 38.24 1.85
CA LEU A 515 -3.70 38.14 3.16
C LEU A 515 -3.81 39.57 3.66
N PRO A 516 -4.87 40.32 3.29
CA PRO A 516 -5.11 41.60 3.95
C PRO A 516 -5.18 41.34 5.46
N ASP A 517 -4.63 42.28 6.23
CA ASP A 517 -4.55 42.20 7.70
C ASP A 517 -5.92 41.81 8.32
N ASP A 518 -7.01 42.25 7.68
CA ASP A 518 -8.41 42.01 8.03
C ASP A 518 -8.83 40.52 8.02
N VAL A 519 -8.31 39.71 7.08
CA VAL A 519 -8.73 38.31 6.89
C VAL A 519 -7.92 37.35 7.75
N PHE A 520 -6.62 37.61 7.98
CA PHE A 520 -5.82 36.81 8.94
C PHE A 520 -6.15 37.13 10.40
N GLY A 521 -6.64 38.34 10.70
CA GLY A 521 -7.27 38.62 12.00
C GLY A 521 -8.40 37.63 12.33
N SER A 522 -9.02 37.05 11.30
CA SER A 522 -10.05 36.03 11.44
C SER A 522 -9.50 34.59 11.59
N LEU A 523 -8.26 34.28 11.18
CA LEU A 523 -7.68 32.95 11.44
C LEU A 523 -7.39 32.73 12.92
N GLY A 524 -7.01 33.77 13.67
CA GLY A 524 -6.89 33.70 15.14
C GLY A 524 -8.19 33.26 15.83
N SER A 525 -9.35 33.40 15.16
CA SER A 525 -10.64 32.89 15.67
C SER A 525 -10.85 31.39 15.46
N LEU A 526 -9.99 30.71 14.68
CA LEU A 526 -10.02 29.26 14.45
C LEU A 526 -9.33 28.49 15.59
N GLY A 527 -9.82 28.65 16.82
CA GLY A 527 -9.18 28.10 18.01
C GLY A 527 -9.03 26.57 18.05
N SER A 528 -9.69 25.82 17.15
CA SER A 528 -9.61 24.36 17.05
C SER A 528 -8.47 23.84 16.17
N VAL A 529 -7.77 24.71 15.43
CA VAL A 529 -6.77 24.28 14.44
C VAL A 529 -5.58 23.63 15.14
N VAL A 530 -5.29 22.39 14.76
CA VAL A 530 -4.16 21.58 15.22
C VAL A 530 -2.99 21.66 14.23
N LYS A 531 -3.29 21.71 12.93
CA LYS A 531 -2.29 21.72 11.85
C LYS A 531 -2.53 22.86 10.86
N LEU A 532 -1.54 23.75 10.74
CA LEU A 532 -1.57 24.89 9.82
C LEU A 532 -0.36 24.86 8.87
N ASN A 533 -0.61 24.75 7.57
CA ASN A 533 0.44 24.84 6.55
C ASN A 533 0.22 26.04 5.62
N LEU A 534 1.20 26.92 5.55
CA LEU A 534 1.20 28.14 4.75
C LEU A 534 2.45 28.26 3.87
N SER A 535 3.15 27.15 3.63
CA SER A 535 4.39 27.13 2.86
C SER A 535 4.27 27.73 1.44
N GLY A 536 5.31 28.45 1.00
CA GLY A 536 5.42 29.00 -0.34
C GLY A 536 4.60 30.27 -0.61
N ASN A 537 4.00 30.87 0.43
CA ASN A 537 3.25 32.11 0.30
C ASN A 537 4.15 33.35 0.46
N GLY A 538 3.73 34.46 -0.16
CA GLY A 538 4.52 35.69 -0.24
C GLY A 538 4.14 36.80 0.73
N PHE A 539 3.59 36.48 1.91
CA PHE A 539 3.19 37.47 2.92
C PHE A 539 4.40 38.05 3.66
N CYS A 540 4.30 39.31 4.13
CA CYS A 540 5.38 39.98 4.86
C CYS A 540 5.28 39.83 6.38
N LYS A 541 4.07 39.56 6.90
CA LYS A 541 3.76 39.46 8.32
C LYS A 541 2.72 38.36 8.56
N LEU A 542 2.76 37.78 9.75
CA LEU A 542 1.68 36.97 10.32
C LEU A 542 0.93 37.82 11.36
N PRO A 543 -0.34 37.52 11.68
CA PRO A 543 -1.12 38.32 12.61
C PRO A 543 -0.66 38.09 14.05
N GLU A 544 -0.82 39.11 14.88
CA GLU A 544 -0.50 39.05 16.31
C GLU A 544 -1.43 38.10 17.09
N THR A 545 -2.59 37.75 16.52
CA THR A 545 -3.57 36.81 17.11
C THR A 545 -3.19 35.34 16.93
N MET A 546 -2.02 35.02 16.37
CA MET A 546 -1.53 33.62 16.24
C MET A 546 -1.47 32.90 17.59
N ASN A 547 -1.16 33.62 18.68
CA ASN A 547 -1.14 33.08 20.03
C ASN A 547 -2.52 32.60 20.54
N GLN A 548 -3.62 32.95 19.85
CA GLN A 548 -4.98 32.49 20.16
C GLN A 548 -5.33 31.11 19.58
N LEU A 549 -4.45 30.55 18.73
CA LEU A 549 -4.58 29.19 18.22
C LEU A 549 -4.09 28.19 19.28
N PHE A 550 -4.84 28.06 20.37
CA PHE A 550 -4.42 27.33 21.57
C PHE A 550 -4.17 25.83 21.36
N CYS A 551 -4.74 25.25 20.31
CA CYS A 551 -4.58 23.84 19.95
C CYS A 551 -3.53 23.60 18.87
N LEU A 552 -2.84 24.64 18.39
CA LEU A 552 -1.91 24.50 17.26
C LEU A 552 -0.68 23.69 17.68
N GLU A 553 -0.54 22.49 17.12
CA GLU A 553 0.59 21.58 17.38
C GLU A 553 1.59 21.59 16.23
N TYR A 554 1.13 21.85 15.00
CA TYR A 554 1.95 21.85 13.80
C TYR A 554 1.83 23.17 13.03
N LEU A 555 2.98 23.81 12.76
CA LEU A 555 3.05 25.02 11.93
C LEU A 555 4.12 24.88 10.84
N ASP A 556 3.72 25.12 9.59
CA ASP A 556 4.64 25.16 8.45
C ASP A 556 4.54 26.47 7.68
N ILE A 557 5.62 27.22 7.73
CA ILE A 557 5.80 28.54 7.11
C ILE A 557 7.11 28.57 6.30
N THR A 558 7.48 27.44 5.70
CA THR A 558 8.66 27.34 4.83
C THR A 558 8.45 28.05 3.49
N PHE A 559 9.53 28.50 2.87
CA PHE A 559 9.56 29.23 1.61
C PHE A 559 8.72 30.52 1.61
N CYS A 560 8.68 31.21 2.75
CA CYS A 560 7.99 32.48 2.98
C CYS A 560 9.01 33.63 3.09
N GLN A 561 9.86 33.80 2.07
CA GLN A 561 11.06 34.68 2.09
C GLN A 561 10.79 36.18 2.35
N ARG A 562 9.53 36.65 2.19
CA ARG A 562 9.16 38.04 2.47
C ARG A 562 8.81 38.28 3.93
N LEU A 563 8.63 37.22 4.73
CA LEU A 563 8.29 37.30 6.13
C LEU A 563 9.48 37.89 6.93
N GLU A 564 9.23 39.01 7.59
CA GLU A 564 10.27 39.80 8.26
C GLU A 564 10.64 39.27 9.65
N ALA A 565 9.63 38.80 10.40
CA ALA A 565 9.74 38.28 11.75
C ALA A 565 8.56 37.34 12.08
N LEU A 566 8.73 36.52 13.11
CA LEU A 566 7.67 35.69 13.68
C LEU A 566 6.90 36.49 14.74
N PRO A 567 5.55 36.41 14.78
CA PRO A 567 4.76 36.95 15.88
C PRO A 567 4.91 36.06 17.12
N GLU A 568 4.21 36.40 18.21
CA GLU A 568 4.11 35.48 19.35
C GLU A 568 3.37 34.20 18.93
N LEU A 569 4.08 33.07 18.98
CA LEU A 569 3.54 31.77 18.64
C LEU A 569 2.89 31.09 19.86
N PRO A 570 1.83 30.28 19.66
CA PRO A 570 1.16 29.58 20.74
C PRO A 570 2.10 28.55 21.42
N PRO A 571 2.02 28.37 22.74
CA PRO A 571 2.93 27.50 23.50
C PRO A 571 2.72 25.99 23.23
N SER A 572 1.62 25.62 22.56
CA SER A 572 1.22 24.26 22.21
C SER A 572 1.97 23.68 21.00
N ILE A 573 2.74 24.49 20.26
CA ILE A 573 3.45 24.02 19.06
C ILE A 573 4.44 22.93 19.44
N LYS A 574 4.33 21.78 18.77
CA LYS A 574 5.22 20.62 18.87
C LYS A 574 6.21 20.56 17.71
N GLU A 575 5.73 20.86 16.50
CA GLU A 575 6.50 20.82 15.26
C GLU A 575 6.44 22.17 14.53
N LEU A 576 7.61 22.75 14.26
CA LEU A 576 7.75 24.02 13.54
C LEU A 576 8.64 23.84 12.31
N TYR A 577 8.10 24.17 11.14
CA TYR A 577 8.82 24.19 9.86
C TYR A 577 8.95 25.64 9.41
N VAL A 578 10.19 26.12 9.27
CA VAL A 578 10.48 27.54 9.15
C VAL A 578 11.71 27.79 8.26
N ASP A 579 11.77 28.96 7.64
CA ASP A 579 12.94 29.39 6.89
C ASP A 579 14.11 29.75 7.81
N GLU A 580 15.32 29.45 7.36
CA GLU A 580 16.57 29.63 8.10
C GLU A 580 16.75 31.03 8.69
N HIS A 581 16.47 32.09 7.93
CA HIS A 581 16.65 33.47 8.38
C HIS A 581 15.75 33.85 9.57
N LEU A 582 14.60 33.19 9.72
CA LEU A 582 13.66 33.40 10.82
C LEU A 582 14.05 32.56 12.04
N ALA A 583 14.43 31.29 11.82
CA ALA A 583 14.87 30.38 12.88
C ALA A 583 16.02 31.00 13.70
N LEU A 584 17.01 31.56 13.01
CA LEU A 584 18.19 32.16 13.65
C LEU A 584 17.88 33.36 14.54
N ARG A 585 16.90 34.18 14.14
CA ARG A 585 16.53 35.39 14.89
C ARG A 585 15.70 35.09 16.12
N SER A 586 15.06 33.93 16.16
CA SER A 586 14.05 33.60 17.18
C SER A 586 14.34 32.29 17.92
N MET A 587 15.50 31.65 17.71
CA MET A 587 15.80 30.32 18.25
C MET A 587 15.63 30.21 19.76
N GLU A 588 16.24 31.14 20.51
CA GLU A 588 16.17 31.17 21.97
C GLU A 588 14.72 31.35 22.44
N ASP A 589 14.02 32.34 21.87
CA ASP A 589 12.63 32.66 22.16
C ASP A 589 11.68 31.48 21.87
N LEU A 590 11.87 30.79 20.74
CA LEU A 590 11.08 29.62 20.35
C LEU A 590 11.21 28.51 21.39
N VAL A 591 12.45 28.17 21.80
CA VAL A 591 12.70 27.09 22.76
C VAL A 591 12.17 27.43 24.15
N ILE A 592 12.26 28.70 24.58
CA ILE A 592 11.82 29.12 25.92
C ILE A 592 10.30 29.27 25.99
N LYS A 593 9.68 29.92 24.98
CA LYS A 593 8.25 30.26 24.99
C LYS A 593 7.37 29.09 24.56
N CYS A 594 7.81 28.28 23.59
CA CYS A 594 7.06 27.11 23.10
C CYS A 594 7.42 25.85 23.90
N LYS A 595 6.76 25.67 25.05
CA LYS A 595 7.12 24.63 26.03
C LYS A 595 7.01 23.21 25.50
N GLU A 596 6.13 22.96 24.54
CA GLU A 596 5.92 21.64 23.92
C GLU A 596 6.76 21.40 22.63
N LEU A 597 7.55 22.40 22.19
CA LEU A 597 8.30 22.36 20.93
C LEU A 597 9.38 21.27 20.91
N ASN A 598 9.13 20.20 20.17
CA ASN A 598 10.03 19.05 20.10
C ASN A 598 10.78 18.95 18.76
N LEU A 599 10.28 19.54 17.67
CA LEU A 599 10.93 19.49 16.36
C LEU A 599 10.95 20.86 15.68
N ILE A 600 12.14 21.28 15.23
CA ILE A 600 12.35 22.46 14.40
C ILE A 600 13.00 22.02 13.09
N ALA A 601 12.29 22.17 11.99
CA ALA A 601 12.76 21.87 10.64
C ALA A 601 13.09 23.18 9.91
N VAL A 602 14.37 23.38 9.60
CA VAL A 602 14.92 24.61 9.04
C VAL A 602 15.23 24.42 7.57
N THR A 603 14.62 25.28 6.75
CA THR A 603 14.77 25.22 5.28
C THR A 603 15.60 26.40 4.77
N ASN A 604 16.53 26.11 3.87
CA ASN A 604 17.32 27.09 3.13
C ASN A 604 17.11 26.90 1.62
N ILE A 605 16.65 27.95 0.94
CA ILE A 605 16.34 27.89 -0.49
C ILE A 605 17.57 27.66 -1.36
N GLU A 606 18.72 28.21 -1.00
CA GLU A 606 19.95 28.16 -1.80
C GLU A 606 20.46 26.73 -1.81
N TYR A 607 20.36 26.06 -0.66
CA TYR A 607 20.68 24.66 -0.51
C TYR A 607 19.72 23.77 -1.32
N GLN A 608 18.41 23.98 -1.19
CA GLN A 608 17.39 23.29 -2.01
C GLN A 608 17.65 23.48 -3.52
N ASN A 609 18.05 24.70 -3.90
CA ASN A 609 18.34 25.04 -5.28
C ASN A 609 19.61 24.36 -5.80
N PHE A 610 20.64 24.22 -4.98
CA PHE A 610 21.88 23.54 -5.34
C PHE A 610 21.62 22.06 -5.70
N TYR A 611 20.78 21.37 -4.92
CA TYR A 611 20.40 19.96 -5.14
C TYR A 611 19.19 19.77 -6.07
N ARG A 612 18.88 20.76 -6.91
CA ARG A 612 17.80 20.64 -7.90
C ARG A 612 18.05 19.53 -8.92
N TRP A 613 19.31 19.29 -9.28
CA TRP A 613 19.69 18.27 -10.25
C TRP A 613 19.99 16.95 -9.54
N LEU A 614 19.54 15.82 -10.09
CA LEU A 614 19.66 14.52 -9.42
C LEU A 614 21.11 14.11 -9.12
N ASP A 615 22.02 14.47 -10.03
CA ASP A 615 23.46 14.16 -9.96
C ASP A 615 24.21 14.96 -8.89
N SER A 616 23.69 16.13 -8.48
CA SER A 616 24.35 17.03 -7.53
C SER A 616 24.61 16.42 -6.15
N ILE A 617 23.94 15.31 -5.82
CA ILE A 617 24.11 14.60 -4.54
C ILE A 617 25.42 13.80 -4.49
N TRP A 618 25.89 13.32 -5.65
CA TRP A 618 27.07 12.46 -5.76
C TRP A 618 28.23 13.11 -6.53
N SER A 619 27.96 14.19 -7.26
CA SER A 619 28.97 14.99 -7.94
C SER A 619 29.66 15.98 -6.99
N ASP A 620 30.49 16.87 -7.54
CA ASP A 620 31.19 17.90 -6.77
C ASP A 620 30.22 18.82 -6.03
N VAL A 621 30.36 18.88 -4.70
CA VAL A 621 29.58 19.75 -3.81
C VAL A 621 30.26 21.11 -3.69
N SER A 622 29.49 22.20 -3.69
CA SER A 622 30.02 23.56 -3.46
C SER A 622 30.53 23.70 -2.03
N GLU A 623 31.86 23.73 -1.86
CA GLU A 623 32.49 23.86 -0.54
C GLU A 623 32.07 25.14 0.20
N LEU A 624 31.89 26.25 -0.53
CA LEU A 624 31.45 27.52 0.05
C LEU A 624 30.04 27.41 0.66
N LEU A 625 29.12 26.72 -0.04
CA LEU A 625 27.75 26.53 0.43
C LEU A 625 27.72 25.64 1.69
N GLU A 626 28.47 24.55 1.69
CA GLU A 626 28.57 23.67 2.86
C GLU A 626 29.22 24.36 4.05
N ASN A 627 30.26 25.18 3.83
CA ASN A 627 30.89 25.93 4.92
C ASN A 627 29.94 26.98 5.51
N SER A 628 29.14 27.64 4.66
CA SER A 628 28.08 28.57 5.11
C SER A 628 27.04 27.86 5.98
N GLN A 629 26.48 26.74 5.50
CA GLN A 629 25.48 25.96 6.25
C GLN A 629 26.03 25.36 7.54
N LYS A 630 27.28 24.87 7.50
CA LYS A 630 27.96 24.35 8.69
C LYS A 630 28.12 25.43 9.76
N GLN A 631 28.61 26.62 9.38
CA GLN A 631 28.71 27.76 10.29
C GLN A 631 27.33 28.15 10.83
N GLN A 632 26.30 28.09 9.99
CA GLN A 632 24.96 28.46 10.40
C GLN A 632 24.40 27.52 11.47
N MET A 633 24.67 26.22 11.34
CA MET A 633 24.34 25.23 12.35
C MET A 633 25.15 25.46 13.64
N ASP A 634 26.44 25.77 13.55
CA ASP A 634 27.28 26.13 14.71
C ASP A 634 26.70 27.33 15.47
N ASP A 635 26.28 28.38 14.76
CA ASP A 635 25.65 29.57 15.35
C ASP A 635 24.31 29.24 16.01
N MET A 636 23.48 28.40 15.37
CA MET A 636 22.21 27.94 15.96
C MET A 636 22.42 27.16 17.25
N LEU A 637 23.39 26.25 17.28
CA LEU A 637 23.68 25.41 18.45
C LEU A 637 24.11 26.27 19.66
N GLN A 638 24.80 27.39 19.43
CA GLN A 638 25.19 28.33 20.48
C GLN A 638 24.00 29.09 21.08
N LEU A 639 22.93 29.28 20.32
CA LEU A 639 21.71 29.98 20.77
C LEU A 639 20.75 29.08 21.56
N ILE A 640 21.01 27.77 21.65
CA ILE A 640 20.10 26.84 22.35
C ILE A 640 20.29 26.96 23.87
N PRO A 641 19.21 27.22 24.63
CA PRO A 641 19.27 27.26 26.09
C PRO A 641 19.26 25.85 26.70
N PHE A 642 20.39 25.13 26.63
CA PHE A 642 20.50 23.73 27.09
C PHE A 642 20.20 23.52 28.59
N SER A 643 20.50 24.50 29.43
CA SER A 643 20.19 24.47 30.87
C SER A 643 18.68 24.42 31.14
N TYR A 644 17.91 25.18 30.35
CA TYR A 644 16.45 25.14 30.37
C TYR A 644 15.94 23.78 29.90
N LEU A 645 16.44 23.28 28.77
CA LEU A 645 16.02 21.98 28.21
C LEU A 645 16.27 20.80 29.17
N SER A 646 17.33 20.87 29.97
CA SER A 646 17.70 19.79 30.90
C SER A 646 16.83 19.78 32.17
N THR A 647 16.31 20.93 32.57
CA THR A 647 15.49 21.10 33.78
C THR A 647 14.00 21.10 33.51
N ALA A 648 13.59 21.44 32.28
CA ALA A 648 12.21 21.41 31.86
C ALA A 648 11.65 19.97 31.92
N LYS A 649 10.48 19.81 32.54
CA LYS A 649 9.74 18.54 32.52
C LYS A 649 9.07 18.40 31.15
N ARG A 650 9.76 17.76 30.20
CA ARG A 650 9.27 17.50 28.84
C ARG A 650 9.23 15.99 28.62
N GLU A 651 8.19 15.51 27.96
CA GLU A 651 8.11 14.09 27.56
C GLU A 651 8.98 13.80 26.33
N GLU A 652 9.06 14.78 25.43
CA GLU A 652 9.83 14.73 24.19
C GLU A 652 11.12 15.55 24.25
N VAL A 653 12.07 15.13 23.41
CA VAL A 653 13.40 15.72 23.26
C VAL A 653 13.41 16.78 22.16
N LEU A 654 14.29 17.79 22.28
CA LEU A 654 14.46 18.78 21.21
C LEU A 654 15.21 18.15 20.04
N LYS A 655 14.60 18.23 18.86
CA LYS A 655 15.09 17.76 17.57
C LYS A 655 15.19 18.95 16.63
N ILE A 656 16.29 19.05 15.90
CA ILE A 656 16.48 20.06 14.86
C ILE A 656 16.88 19.34 13.58
N VAL A 657 16.24 19.68 12.48
CA VAL A 657 16.65 19.26 11.14
C VAL A 657 17.05 20.51 10.37
N ILE A 658 18.26 20.53 9.84
CA ILE A 658 18.76 21.62 9.00
C ILE A 658 19.46 21.02 7.78
N HIS A 659 19.51 21.76 6.69
CA HIS A 659 20.28 21.37 5.52
C HIS A 659 21.79 21.29 5.80
N GLY A 660 22.48 20.36 5.15
CA GLY A 660 23.94 20.21 5.31
C GLY A 660 24.44 18.77 5.11
N THR A 661 25.71 18.63 4.74
CA THR A 661 26.39 17.31 4.62
C THR A 661 27.52 17.10 5.62
N ARG A 662 27.95 18.13 6.35
CA ARG A 662 29.14 18.11 7.22
C ARG A 662 28.74 18.33 8.67
N ILE A 663 29.24 17.46 9.56
CA ILE A 663 29.09 17.64 11.01
C ILE A 663 29.76 18.97 11.43
N PRO A 664 29.06 19.84 12.20
CA PRO A 664 29.59 21.13 12.61
C PRO A 664 30.73 20.99 13.63
N GLU A 665 31.59 22.01 13.71
CA GLU A 665 32.80 21.96 14.55
C GLU A 665 32.50 21.99 16.04
N TRP A 666 31.30 22.41 16.42
CA TRP A 666 30.77 22.24 17.77
C TRP A 666 30.90 20.81 18.29
N PHE A 667 30.76 19.78 17.45
CA PHE A 667 30.95 18.38 17.83
C PHE A 667 32.43 17.99 17.89
N ARG A 668 32.88 17.56 19.07
CA ARG A 668 34.27 17.14 19.29
C ARG A 668 34.54 15.70 18.88
N TRP A 669 33.55 14.84 19.04
CA TRP A 669 33.59 13.49 18.49
C TRP A 669 32.86 13.47 17.16
N GLN A 670 33.54 12.99 16.11
CA GLN A 670 33.00 12.88 14.77
C GLN A 670 33.45 11.55 14.14
N ASP A 671 32.51 10.87 13.50
CA ASP A 671 32.78 9.74 12.61
C ASP A 671 32.16 10.03 11.25
N ARG A 672 32.92 9.84 10.17
CA ARG A 672 32.51 10.17 8.79
C ARG A 672 32.25 8.95 7.90
N SER A 673 32.34 7.75 8.47
CA SER A 673 32.31 6.50 7.69
C SER A 673 31.37 5.45 8.26
N ALA A 674 31.15 5.46 9.58
CA ALA A 674 30.32 4.46 10.22
C ALA A 674 28.83 4.77 10.04
N THR A 675 28.06 3.74 9.68
CA THR A 675 26.59 3.79 9.64
C THR A 675 25.98 3.78 11.04
N THR A 676 26.76 3.39 12.04
CA THR A 676 26.39 3.34 13.45
C THR A 676 27.44 4.04 14.29
N MET A 677 27.01 4.81 15.27
CA MET A 677 27.86 5.46 16.26
C MET A 677 27.99 4.58 17.50
N SER A 678 29.21 4.40 18.00
CA SER A 678 29.49 3.76 19.29
C SER A 678 30.62 4.50 20.00
N VAL A 679 30.32 5.09 21.15
CA VAL A 679 31.24 5.96 21.89
C VAL A 679 31.45 5.39 23.29
N ASN A 680 32.71 5.14 23.65
CA ASN A 680 33.09 4.74 25.01
C ASN A 680 33.13 5.97 25.91
N LEU A 681 32.30 5.98 26.95
CA LEU A 681 32.22 7.06 27.92
C LEU A 681 33.36 6.97 28.97
N PRO A 682 33.91 8.10 29.45
CA PRO A 682 34.86 8.15 30.57
C PRO A 682 34.28 7.56 31.86
N GLU A 683 35.08 7.04 32.79
CA GLU A 683 34.56 6.37 34.00
C GLU A 683 33.69 7.25 34.91
N HIS A 684 33.92 8.57 34.91
CA HIS A 684 33.22 9.54 35.75
C HIS A 684 32.53 10.64 34.93
N TRP A 685 31.95 10.25 33.80
CA TRP A 685 31.25 11.17 32.89
C TRP A 685 30.04 11.87 33.54
N TYR A 686 29.33 11.22 34.46
CA TYR A 686 28.18 11.85 35.10
C TYR A 686 28.59 12.65 36.34
N THR A 687 28.45 13.98 36.25
CA THR A 687 28.61 14.94 37.35
C THR A 687 27.31 15.73 37.57
N GLN A 688 27.21 16.51 38.66
CA GLN A 688 26.03 17.37 38.91
C GLN A 688 25.81 18.43 37.84
N ASN A 689 26.85 18.79 37.08
CA ASN A 689 26.78 19.78 36.01
C ASN A 689 26.35 19.18 34.67
N PHE A 690 26.22 17.85 34.56
CA PHE A 690 25.83 17.19 33.31
C PHE A 690 24.40 17.57 32.90
N LEU A 691 24.26 18.08 31.68
CA LEU A 691 22.99 18.52 31.11
C LEU A 691 22.36 17.42 30.24
N GLY A 692 23.14 16.80 29.35
CA GLY A 692 22.63 15.77 28.44
C GLY A 692 23.62 15.38 27.35
N PHE A 693 23.18 14.42 26.54
CA PHE A 693 23.91 13.98 25.35
C PHE A 693 23.44 14.77 24.13
N ALA A 694 24.37 15.28 23.33
CA ALA A 694 24.04 15.88 22.05
C ALA A 694 24.51 14.95 20.93
N ILE A 695 23.59 14.59 20.04
CA ILE A 695 23.87 13.72 18.90
C ILE A 695 23.52 14.43 17.60
N CYS A 696 24.30 14.17 16.56
CA CYS A 696 24.01 14.63 15.21
C CYS A 696 24.27 13.49 14.21
N CYS A 697 23.40 13.38 13.21
CA CYS A 697 23.53 12.43 12.11
C CYS A 697 23.39 13.15 10.78
N GLY A 698 24.30 12.90 9.84
CA GLY A 698 24.15 13.30 8.44
C GLY A 698 23.23 12.31 7.72
N CYS A 699 22.06 12.79 7.31
CA CYS A 699 20.93 12.04 6.74
C CYS A 699 20.54 12.66 5.36
N CYS A 700 19.78 11.96 4.53
CA CYS A 700 19.22 12.55 3.30
C CYS A 700 17.76 12.14 3.19
N PHE A 701 16.88 13.12 2.96
CA PHE A 701 15.45 12.90 2.79
C PHE A 701 15.11 12.86 1.29
N TYR A 702 14.16 12.01 0.92
CA TYR A 702 13.84 11.68 -0.46
C TYR A 702 12.37 12.00 -0.77
N HIS A 703 12.15 12.53 -1.98
CA HIS A 703 10.82 12.64 -2.57
C HIS A 703 10.44 11.31 -3.20
N SER A 704 9.19 10.89 -3.06
CA SER A 704 8.67 9.61 -3.58
C SER A 704 8.87 9.47 -5.10
N ALA A 705 8.72 10.57 -5.83
CA ALA A 705 8.94 10.69 -7.27
C ALA A 705 10.40 10.53 -7.73
N ARG A 706 11.40 10.40 -6.84
CA ARG A 706 12.82 10.34 -7.27
C ARG A 706 13.10 9.18 -8.21
N SER A 707 12.51 8.00 -7.95
CA SER A 707 12.68 6.82 -8.80
C SER A 707 12.24 7.10 -10.23
N TYR A 708 11.11 7.80 -10.40
CA TYR A 708 10.59 8.20 -11.69
C TYR A 708 11.59 9.07 -12.46
N ASP A 709 12.15 10.11 -11.83
CA ASP A 709 13.08 11.00 -12.52
C ASP A 709 14.38 10.28 -12.92
N VAL A 710 14.91 9.40 -12.05
CA VAL A 710 16.11 8.61 -12.34
C VAL A 710 15.86 7.63 -13.49
N GLU A 711 14.74 6.92 -13.49
CA GLU A 711 14.35 6.02 -14.59
C GLU A 711 14.12 6.79 -15.89
N PHE A 712 13.49 7.97 -15.80
CA PHE A 712 13.25 8.84 -16.94
C PHE A 712 14.56 9.34 -17.56
N GLU A 713 15.48 9.91 -16.78
CA GLU A 713 16.81 10.32 -17.27
C GLU A 713 17.63 9.13 -17.81
N GLY A 714 17.58 7.98 -17.13
CA GLY A 714 18.16 6.71 -17.60
C GLY A 714 17.65 6.27 -18.97
N SER A 715 16.35 6.41 -19.20
CA SER A 715 15.73 6.14 -20.51
C SER A 715 16.11 7.19 -21.57
N MET A 716 16.28 8.46 -21.17
CA MET A 716 16.77 9.53 -22.05
C MET A 716 18.22 9.31 -22.50
N HIS A 717 19.06 8.65 -21.70
CA HIS A 717 20.43 8.32 -22.13
C HIS A 717 20.48 7.38 -23.34
N HIS A 718 19.50 6.48 -23.48
CA HIS A 718 19.36 5.63 -24.65
C HIS A 718 18.55 6.32 -25.77
N TYR A 719 17.58 7.16 -25.38
CA TYR A 719 16.68 7.91 -26.24
C TYR A 719 16.03 7.08 -27.38
N ASN A 720 15.45 5.94 -27.02
CA ASN A 720 14.73 5.07 -27.97
C ASN A 720 13.28 5.55 -28.26
N TYR A 721 12.99 6.84 -28.12
CA TYR A 721 11.65 7.43 -28.27
C TYR A 721 11.51 8.19 -29.60
N ASP A 722 10.37 8.06 -30.26
CA ASP A 722 10.03 8.86 -31.43
C ASP A 722 9.32 10.18 -31.03
N SER A 723 9.43 11.19 -31.87
CA SER A 723 8.76 12.50 -31.77
C SER A 723 7.25 12.40 -31.56
N SER A 724 6.60 11.34 -32.06
CA SER A 724 5.17 11.08 -31.90
C SER A 724 4.77 10.80 -30.45
N TYR A 725 5.62 10.09 -29.69
CA TYR A 725 5.39 9.76 -28.28
C TYR A 725 5.20 11.01 -27.42
N TRP A 726 6.05 12.02 -27.61
CA TRP A 726 6.05 13.25 -26.82
C TRP A 726 4.85 14.17 -27.03
N LYS A 727 4.08 13.98 -28.11
CA LYS A 727 2.88 14.78 -28.38
C LYS A 727 1.71 14.41 -27.47
N GLU A 728 1.67 13.17 -27.00
CA GLU A 728 0.59 12.63 -26.16
C GLU A 728 1.05 12.31 -24.74
N TYR A 729 2.35 12.45 -24.47
CA TYR A 729 2.92 12.23 -23.15
C TYR A 729 2.40 13.27 -22.15
N GLU A 730 1.89 12.77 -21.04
CA GLU A 730 1.46 13.55 -19.89
C GLU A 730 2.33 13.13 -18.70
N GLU A 731 3.04 14.06 -18.07
CA GLU A 731 3.82 13.77 -16.86
C GLU A 731 2.88 13.24 -15.76
N PRO A 732 3.21 12.14 -15.06
CA PRO A 732 2.45 11.67 -13.91
C PRO A 732 2.31 12.74 -12.82
N SER A 733 1.15 12.73 -12.15
CA SER A 733 0.86 13.68 -11.07
C SER A 733 1.60 13.27 -9.80
N TYR A 734 2.53 14.12 -9.34
CA TYR A 734 3.24 13.96 -8.06
C TYR A 734 3.12 15.23 -7.24
N ASP A 735 2.75 15.07 -5.96
CA ASP A 735 2.64 16.16 -4.99
C ASP A 735 3.92 17.01 -5.00
N PHE A 736 3.75 18.33 -4.92
CA PHE A 736 4.91 19.23 -4.90
C PHE A 736 5.65 19.19 -3.56
N TYR A 737 4.91 18.91 -2.49
CA TYR A 737 5.40 18.85 -1.12
C TYR A 737 5.11 17.48 -0.53
N GLU A 738 6.15 16.82 -0.05
CA GLU A 738 6.03 15.58 0.72
C GLU A 738 6.74 15.73 2.06
N ARG A 739 6.29 14.97 3.05
CA ARG A 739 7.00 14.83 4.31
C ARG A 739 7.70 13.49 4.29
N ASP A 740 9.00 13.52 4.51
CA ASP A 740 9.81 12.32 4.72
C ASP A 740 10.29 12.28 6.18
N THR A 741 10.48 11.07 6.71
CA THR A 741 10.77 10.84 8.12
C THR A 741 11.83 9.77 8.31
N ILE A 742 12.69 9.92 9.31
CA ILE A 742 13.67 8.91 9.71
C ILE A 742 13.64 8.69 11.21
N GLU A 743 14.05 7.51 11.66
CA GLU A 743 14.15 7.21 13.08
C GLU A 743 15.61 6.95 13.51
N ILE A 744 16.05 7.63 14.56
CA ILE A 744 17.34 7.37 15.21
C ILE A 744 17.07 6.77 16.58
N THR A 745 17.68 5.62 16.82
CA THR A 745 17.69 4.97 18.13
C THR A 745 18.99 5.28 18.84
N ALA A 746 18.90 5.94 20.00
CA ALA A 746 19.99 6.13 20.95
C ALA A 746 19.89 5.10 22.08
N LYS A 747 21.02 4.51 22.45
CA LYS A 747 21.15 3.50 23.50
C LYS A 747 22.31 3.82 24.43
N LEU A 748 22.13 3.52 25.70
CA LEU A 748 23.17 3.62 26.71
C LEU A 748 23.33 2.27 27.40
N THR A 749 24.51 1.66 27.22
CA THR A 749 24.80 0.27 27.58
C THR A 749 25.70 0.20 28.83
N PRO A 750 25.40 -0.71 29.78
CA PRO A 750 26.21 -0.89 31.00
C PRO A 750 27.65 -1.33 30.71
N ARG A 751 28.62 -0.90 31.54
CA ARG A 751 30.03 -1.34 31.43
C ARG A 751 30.22 -2.84 31.63
N HIS A 752 29.41 -3.44 32.50
CA HIS A 752 29.52 -4.85 32.88
C HIS A 752 28.24 -5.61 32.52
N LYS A 753 28.32 -6.48 31.51
CA LYS A 753 27.22 -7.34 31.04
C LYS A 753 26.66 -8.33 32.09
N GLY A 754 27.23 -8.38 33.30
CA GLY A 754 26.82 -9.27 34.40
C GLY A 754 25.97 -8.63 35.50
N MET A 755 25.77 -7.30 35.47
CA MET A 755 24.85 -6.63 36.41
C MET A 755 23.41 -6.69 35.87
N ARG A 756 22.41 -6.70 36.77
CA ARG A 756 20.98 -6.58 36.43
C ARG A 756 20.61 -5.19 35.88
N THR A 757 21.51 -4.50 35.19
CA THR A 757 21.35 -3.17 34.60
C THR A 757 20.75 -3.35 33.20
N GLU A 758 19.50 -2.90 33.02
CA GLU A 758 18.86 -2.88 31.70
C GLU A 758 19.49 -1.77 30.84
N GLU A 759 19.54 -1.99 29.53
CA GLU A 759 19.94 -0.97 28.56
C GLU A 759 18.91 0.16 28.54
N LEU A 760 19.37 1.41 28.54
CA LEU A 760 18.50 2.57 28.36
C LEU A 760 18.39 2.89 26.88
N LYS A 761 17.18 3.18 26.39
CA LYS A 761 16.91 3.39 24.97
C LYS A 761 15.93 4.54 24.77
N LYS A 762 16.20 5.39 23.78
CA LYS A 762 15.26 6.41 23.27
C LYS A 762 15.25 6.38 21.74
N VAL A 763 14.06 6.46 21.16
CA VAL A 763 13.87 6.57 19.72
C VAL A 763 13.45 8.02 19.41
N CYS A 764 14.10 8.63 18.43
CA CYS A 764 13.83 9.98 17.97
C CYS A 764 13.43 9.94 16.50
N SER A 765 12.19 10.32 16.18
CA SER A 765 11.73 10.49 14.81
C SER A 765 12.02 11.92 14.34
N PHE A 766 12.73 12.06 13.23
CA PHE A 766 12.99 13.30 12.53
C PHE A 766 12.13 13.39 11.28
N SER A 767 11.70 14.59 10.92
CA SER A 767 10.87 14.82 9.74
C SER A 767 11.27 16.11 9.04
N MET A 768 11.27 16.07 7.71
CA MET A 768 11.57 17.23 6.86
C MET A 768 10.61 17.25 5.67
N ASN A 769 10.27 18.45 5.21
CA ASN A 769 9.53 18.60 3.96
C ASN A 769 10.51 18.51 2.79
N VAL A 770 10.18 17.70 1.80
CA VAL A 770 10.92 17.56 0.54
C VAL A 770 10.07 18.12 -0.58
N VAL A 771 10.70 18.87 -1.49
CA VAL A 771 10.02 19.51 -2.62
C VAL A 771 10.30 18.73 -3.92
N ARG A 772 9.29 18.60 -4.78
CA ARG A 772 9.33 17.82 -6.03
C ARG A 772 10.52 18.11 -6.95
N ARG A 773 11.04 19.34 -6.95
CA ARG A 773 12.15 19.76 -7.82
C ARG A 773 13.55 19.55 -7.22
N ALA A 774 13.65 19.24 -5.93
CA ALA A 774 14.89 18.86 -5.26
C ALA A 774 14.62 17.53 -4.56
N THR A 775 14.63 16.45 -5.36
CA THR A 775 14.07 15.16 -4.94
C THR A 775 14.87 14.45 -3.87
N ALA A 776 16.10 14.88 -3.60
CA ALA A 776 16.81 14.47 -2.42
C ALA A 776 17.79 15.55 -1.99
N VAL A 777 17.74 15.88 -0.70
CA VAL A 777 18.56 16.94 -0.12
C VAL A 777 19.23 16.38 1.13
N PRO A 778 20.56 16.52 1.29
CA PRO A 778 21.24 16.12 2.50
C PRO A 778 20.93 17.09 3.66
N ASN A 779 20.79 16.52 4.84
CA ASN A 779 20.38 17.22 6.04
C ASN A 779 21.22 16.75 7.23
N MET A 780 21.38 17.63 8.20
CA MET A 780 21.92 17.34 9.51
C MET A 780 20.77 17.21 10.50
N CYS A 781 20.64 16.02 11.06
CA CYS A 781 19.61 15.64 12.02
C CYS A 781 20.22 15.73 13.45
N PHE A 782 19.85 16.73 14.24
CA PHE A 782 20.36 16.98 15.61
C PHE A 782 19.33 16.64 16.69
N ALA A 783 19.73 15.91 17.72
CA ALA A 783 18.91 15.73 18.93
C ALA A 783 19.70 15.99 20.21
N PHE A 784 19.04 16.62 21.17
CA PHE A 784 19.53 16.78 22.53
C PHE A 784 18.75 15.87 23.49
N LEU A 785 19.46 14.96 24.16
CA LEU A 785 18.91 13.92 25.02
C LEU A 785 19.33 14.19 26.48
N PRO A 786 18.49 14.88 27.28
CA PRO A 786 18.74 14.95 28.71
C PRO A 786 18.61 13.56 29.33
N LEU A 787 19.36 13.27 30.39
CA LEU A 787 19.48 11.90 30.92
C LEU A 787 18.14 11.29 31.33
N ASN A 788 17.23 12.11 31.88
CA ASN A 788 15.89 11.70 32.26
C ASN A 788 15.06 11.18 31.07
N SER A 789 15.34 11.63 29.84
CA SER A 789 14.61 11.23 28.64
C SER A 789 14.91 9.80 28.19
N LEU A 790 16.07 9.25 28.57
CA LEU A 790 16.48 7.86 28.30
C LEU A 790 15.88 6.87 29.31
N CYS A 791 15.35 7.37 30.44
CA CYS A 791 14.85 6.58 31.53
C CYS A 791 13.32 6.58 31.54
N HIS A 792 12.68 5.50 31.06
CA HIS A 792 11.24 5.36 31.23
C HIS A 792 10.87 5.27 32.72
N THR A 793 9.87 6.06 33.12
CA THR A 793 9.29 6.18 34.44
C THR A 793 8.69 4.84 34.92
N SER A 794 9.53 4.00 35.54
CA SER A 794 9.11 2.98 36.54
C SER A 794 10.28 2.19 37.16
N ASN A 795 11.50 2.23 36.61
CA ASN A 795 12.61 1.39 37.08
C ASN A 795 13.83 2.12 37.71
N ILE A 796 13.75 3.42 37.98
CA ILE A 796 14.82 4.12 38.72
C ILE A 796 14.59 3.98 40.23
N GLN A 797 14.80 2.78 40.74
CA GLN A 797 15.30 2.64 42.11
C GLN A 797 16.73 2.11 42.02
N ALA A 798 17.69 3.02 42.22
CA ALA A 798 19.07 2.76 42.62
C ALA A 798 20.07 2.19 41.58
N LYS A 799 20.42 2.93 40.51
CA LYS A 799 21.66 2.70 39.73
C LYS A 799 22.40 4.00 39.48
N ASN A 800 23.73 3.99 39.64
CA ASN A 800 24.59 5.15 39.42
C ASN A 800 24.73 5.35 37.90
N PRO A 801 24.45 6.53 37.32
CA PRO A 801 24.61 6.75 35.87
C PRO A 801 26.02 6.40 35.36
N ASN A 802 27.05 6.53 36.19
CA ASN A 802 28.43 6.13 35.83
C ASN A 802 28.61 4.60 35.63
N ASP A 803 27.63 3.76 36.00
CA ASP A 803 27.63 2.31 35.72
C ASP A 803 27.49 2.02 34.21
N TYR A 804 27.01 3.00 33.44
CA TYR A 804 26.95 2.95 31.98
C TYR A 804 28.26 3.42 31.35
N GLY A 805 28.64 2.81 30.23
CA GLY A 805 29.96 3.03 29.62
C GLY A 805 30.02 3.10 28.12
N ILE A 806 28.97 2.70 27.40
CA ILE A 806 28.94 2.78 25.93
C ILE A 806 27.66 3.48 25.52
N PHE A 807 27.79 4.57 24.77
CA PHE A 807 26.67 5.23 24.11
C PHE A 807 26.65 4.84 22.64
N GLU A 808 25.53 4.32 22.17
CA GLU A 808 25.35 3.88 20.78
C GLU A 808 24.21 4.65 20.12
N ALA A 809 24.35 5.00 18.85
CA ALA A 809 23.24 5.48 18.04
C ALA A 809 23.26 4.86 16.65
N SER A 810 22.07 4.57 16.13
CA SER A 810 21.89 3.94 14.82
C SER A 810 20.55 4.34 14.22
N LEU A 811 20.46 4.32 12.89
CA LEU A 811 19.17 4.46 12.20
C LEU A 811 18.29 3.22 12.40
N GLY A 812 16.99 3.40 12.22
CA GLY A 812 16.00 2.34 12.35
C GLY A 812 16.23 1.21 11.34
N PRO A 813 15.91 -0.06 11.70
CA PRO A 813 16.09 -1.21 10.82
C PRO A 813 15.23 -1.17 9.54
N GLY A 814 14.25 -0.26 9.44
CA GLY A 814 13.37 -0.07 8.28
C GLY A 814 13.83 1.00 7.28
N ASP A 815 14.86 1.79 7.59
CA ASP A 815 15.27 2.97 6.81
C ASP A 815 16.19 2.58 5.63
N ILE A 816 15.64 1.84 4.65
CA ILE A 816 16.42 1.28 3.52
C ILE A 816 17.03 2.37 2.63
N LEU A 817 16.33 3.51 2.47
CA LEU A 817 16.77 4.64 1.65
C LEU A 817 17.74 5.56 2.40
N HIS A 818 17.57 5.69 3.72
CA HIS A 818 18.27 6.66 4.54
C HIS A 818 19.50 6.01 5.17
N ARG A 819 20.63 5.98 4.46
CA ARG A 819 21.91 5.59 5.08
C ARG A 819 22.57 6.81 5.69
N GLY A 820 22.53 6.92 7.01
CA GLY A 820 23.36 7.89 7.74
C GLY A 820 24.84 7.58 7.54
N LYS A 821 25.61 8.57 7.11
CA LYS A 821 27.05 8.40 6.79
C LYS A 821 27.99 9.12 7.76
N GLN A 822 27.45 10.02 8.58
CA GLN A 822 28.26 10.82 9.49
C GLN A 822 27.55 10.97 10.82
N TRP A 823 28.33 10.98 11.90
CA TRP A 823 27.86 11.13 13.26
C TRP A 823 28.69 12.14 14.03
N GLY A 824 28.03 12.89 14.90
CA GLY A 824 28.62 13.84 15.83
C GLY A 824 28.11 13.57 17.24
N PHE A 825 28.99 13.64 18.24
CA PHE A 825 28.64 13.39 19.64
C PHE A 825 29.35 14.35 20.58
N ASN A 826 28.60 14.85 21.58
CA ASN A 826 29.12 15.66 22.68
C ASN A 826 28.43 15.32 24.01
N LEU A 827 29.21 15.42 25.09
CA LEU A 827 28.69 15.55 26.45
C LEU A 827 28.57 17.04 26.79
N VAL A 828 27.38 17.47 27.20
CA VAL A 828 27.09 18.88 27.48
C VAL A 828 27.04 19.09 28.99
N TYR A 829 27.84 20.04 29.51
CA TYR A 829 27.88 20.38 30.93
C TYR A 829 27.62 21.88 31.16
N LYS A 830 27.13 22.21 32.34
CA LYS A 830 27.10 23.56 32.87
C LYS A 830 28.49 23.93 33.41
N ASP A 831 29.00 25.11 33.07
CA ASP A 831 30.27 25.61 33.60
C ASP A 831 30.19 25.89 35.12
N GLU A 832 31.31 25.72 35.82
CA GLU A 832 31.46 25.89 37.28
C GLU A 832 31.27 27.36 37.72
N ALA A 833 31.49 28.32 36.81
CA ALA A 833 31.20 29.74 37.03
C ALA A 833 29.73 30.15 36.75
N GLY A 834 28.87 29.18 36.41
CA GLY A 834 27.42 29.37 36.35
C GLY A 834 26.85 30.02 35.09
N GLY A 835 27.67 30.36 34.08
CA GLY A 835 27.23 31.11 32.90
C GLY A 835 27.57 30.54 31.51
N SER A 836 28.53 29.61 31.38
CA SER A 836 28.96 29.05 30.08
C SER A 836 28.70 27.54 29.98
N ILE A 837 28.84 26.95 28.79
CA ILE A 837 28.71 25.51 28.55
C ILE A 837 30.10 24.92 28.29
N THR A 838 30.48 23.87 29.01
CA THR A 838 31.74 23.14 28.81
C THR A 838 31.49 21.77 28.19
N TYR A 839 32.47 21.28 27.42
CA TYR A 839 32.40 20.03 26.69
C TYR A 839 33.65 19.21 26.98
N GLU A 840 33.54 17.88 27.11
CA GLU A 840 34.70 16.99 27.32
C GLU A 840 35.27 16.48 25.98
N MET A 841 36.59 16.29 25.91
CA MET A 841 37.23 15.63 24.76
C MET A 841 37.04 14.11 24.87
N LEU A 842 36.45 13.51 23.85
CA LEU A 842 36.41 12.05 23.67
C LEU A 842 37.40 11.71 22.56
N THR A 843 38.48 11.02 22.90
CA THR A 843 39.47 10.60 21.90
C THR A 843 38.93 9.44 21.06
N ASN A 844 38.93 9.58 19.73
CA ASN A 844 38.72 8.46 18.80
C ASN A 844 39.75 7.36 19.12
N ARG A 845 39.29 6.17 19.50
CA ARG A 845 40.12 4.96 19.55
C ARG A 845 39.57 3.94 18.58
#